data_AF-A0A509LDX2-F1
#
_entry.id   AF-A0A509LDX2-F1
#
_cell.length_a   1.000
_cell.length_b   1.000
_cell.length_c   1.000
_cell.angle_alpha   90.00
_cell.angle_beta   90.00
_cell.angle_gamma   90.00
#
_symmetry.space_group_name_H-M   'P 1'
#
loop_
_entity.id
_entity.type
_entity.pdbx_description
1 polymer ?
#
loop_
_entity_poly.entity_id
_entity_poly.type
_entity_poly.pdbx_seq_one_letter_code
_entity_poly.pdbx_strand_id
1 'polypeptide(L)'
;IFQEIDASGPFIDGPKIILNTLESKDMSLPKDYLIYTEEAIFNLINEVEGVADLDRSRVKMIFGFYRLLNQKYRIDNLEFKKYLSTFNSEYLPDTKKLVSALEEKNIEDKILSLLAYMKELKEIILSDRIYEANEAIYYKRHFAVDIPSMYGSYNEAKFDALGLTLRVESILNVLFEELINGIDLQVITKATFKRIYGIFDLFKTAFELDGIASNQLDVQMDFLKFSVDIRTCTFTQYLDIFKGFTRAVADIINDHFNNIHSSNLFQIESRIGKDQIFKKYLPNGSKKQKAKIDQRVAEIFFRDRIATSLGLQQMDVFLNRILHTLFQQSEKLSQIHLSRLLNYDPKCAVIEVGSPDPISNNIIFLGNKGLNLIKLKQIGVAVPDGFIITTEVYKCREIINHYKPANINFKRYVAKMVANLEKRTQKRFGDPKNPLLISVRSGSSISQPGMLDSFLNVGLNEEIAASIAKISKNPWFAWDSYRRFIQGYGMAFGIKRDDFDHIIYSSKKESGIGFKRYFTGDQMKAVALAYKQLLLDSGVQLIESPVDQLFLAIDQVFSSWESKRAKDYRRIMGISDDWGTAVTVQSMVFGNLSRQSGSGVVFSHSPRLPGDTIRLWGDFTIGNQGEDVVSGLVKTLPISEVQRELEERDSKISLEESFPHIYSQLRKVVNRLVYDEGWNPQEIEFTFEGETQSDLFILQARDMSLRDRKKIVDFDVSPETLDKAYLGQGIGVSGGAMHGRIVFSLEEIDAFRKSDPDTSLILLRNDTVPDDILEIDAADGILTARGGLTSHAAVVAYNLNKTCVVGCENLVCNEPAKKCMLNEIKMVTGDYISINGRKGSVYKGVIKINQIKNSEN
;
A
#
# COMPACT_ATOMS: atom_id res chain seq x y z
N ILE A 1 42.59 15.77 50.76
CA ILE A 1 43.19 15.35 49.46
C ILE A 1 43.01 16.41 48.37
N PHE A 2 41.85 16.60 47.72
CA PHE A 2 41.76 17.57 46.60
C PHE A 2 42.06 19.03 46.96
N GLN A 3 41.81 19.43 48.21
CA GLN A 3 42.16 20.76 48.73
C GLN A 3 43.65 20.90 49.11
N GLU A 4 44.41 19.81 49.11
CA GLU A 4 45.84 19.77 49.44
C GLU A 4 46.72 19.68 48.18
N ILE A 5 46.12 19.75 46.98
CA ILE A 5 46.83 19.69 45.70
C ILE A 5 46.90 21.13 45.15
N ASP A 6 48.11 21.63 44.94
CA ASP A 6 48.32 22.96 44.33
C ASP A 6 47.65 23.03 42.95
N ALA A 7 46.93 24.12 42.66
CA ALA A 7 46.16 24.28 41.42
C ALA A 7 46.93 24.98 40.28
N SER A 8 48.23 25.18 40.50
CA SER A 8 49.17 25.86 39.60
C SER A 8 50.58 25.28 39.77
N GLY A 9 51.39 25.31 38.73
CA GLY A 9 52.77 24.85 38.76
C GLY A 9 53.23 24.18 37.46
N PRO A 10 54.53 23.84 37.35
CA PRO A 10 55.16 23.38 36.11
C PRO A 10 54.63 22.03 35.58
N PHE A 11 53.83 21.30 36.37
CA PHE A 11 53.17 20.05 35.98
C PHE A 11 51.66 20.21 35.75
N ILE A 12 51.11 21.40 35.98
CA ILE A 12 49.67 21.66 36.07
C ILE A 12 49.25 22.72 35.06
N ASP A 13 50.02 23.80 34.91
CA ASP A 13 49.63 24.96 34.09
C ASP A 13 49.47 24.59 32.61
N GLY A 14 50.42 23.87 32.02
CA GLY A 14 50.34 23.40 30.63
C GLY A 14 49.17 22.43 30.38
N PRO A 15 49.01 21.34 31.15
CA PRO A 15 47.87 20.44 31.04
C PRO A 15 46.51 21.13 31.26
N LYS A 16 46.44 22.10 32.16
CA LYS A 16 45.23 22.89 32.43
C LYS A 16 44.80 23.73 31.23
N ILE A 17 45.74 24.36 30.51
CA ILE A 17 45.42 25.09 29.26
C ILE A 17 44.85 24.13 28.22
N ILE A 18 45.43 22.94 28.07
CA ILE A 18 44.93 21.93 27.12
C ILE A 18 43.52 21.47 27.50
N LEU A 19 43.29 21.09 28.77
CA LEU A 19 41.99 20.60 29.23
C LEU A 19 40.89 21.66 29.16
N ASN A 20 41.18 22.91 29.51
CA ASN A 20 40.21 24.03 29.37
C ASN A 20 39.86 24.30 27.90
N THR A 21 40.81 24.10 26.97
CA THR A 21 40.59 24.24 25.52
C THR A 21 39.74 23.10 24.95
N LEU A 22 39.81 21.91 25.56
CA LEU A 22 38.93 20.79 25.22
C LEU A 22 37.53 20.98 25.83
N GLU A 23 37.46 21.54 27.04
CA GLU A 23 36.19 21.88 27.71
C GLU A 23 35.38 22.90 26.92
N SER A 24 36.02 23.88 26.28
CA SER A 24 35.36 24.84 25.39
C SER A 24 34.84 24.23 24.08
N LYS A 25 35.21 22.98 23.78
CA LYS A 25 34.67 22.15 22.67
C LYS A 25 33.65 21.12 23.17
N ASP A 26 32.92 21.43 24.25
CA ASP A 26 31.90 20.58 24.91
C ASP A 26 32.43 19.24 25.47
N MET A 27 33.75 19.10 25.70
CA MET A 27 34.35 17.93 26.36
C MET A 27 34.71 18.24 27.81
N SER A 28 33.72 18.30 28.68
CA SER A 28 33.91 18.74 30.08
C SER A 28 34.09 17.58 31.07
N LEU A 29 33.49 16.42 30.81
CA LEU A 29 33.53 15.27 31.71
C LEU A 29 34.51 14.20 31.20
N PRO A 30 35.17 13.44 32.10
CA PRO A 30 36.05 12.33 31.74
C PRO A 30 35.47 11.33 30.72
N LYS A 31 34.16 11.09 30.79
CA LYS A 31 33.44 10.19 29.86
C LYS A 31 33.31 10.75 28.44
N ASP A 32 33.30 12.08 28.27
CA ASP A 32 33.08 12.72 26.97
C ASP A 32 34.31 12.51 26.06
N TYR A 33 35.50 12.36 26.66
CA TYR A 33 36.73 12.00 25.96
C TYR A 33 36.75 10.57 25.41
N LEU A 34 35.86 9.69 25.87
CA LEU A 34 35.80 8.33 25.34
C LEU A 34 35.06 8.28 24.00
N ILE A 35 34.26 9.30 23.67
CA ILE A 35 33.42 9.39 22.46
C ILE A 35 34.26 9.54 21.19
N TYR A 36 35.45 10.15 21.31
CA TYR A 36 36.34 10.45 20.18
C TYR A 36 37.46 9.40 20.05
N THR A 37 37.94 9.20 18.83
CA THR A 37 39.09 8.31 18.57
C THR A 37 40.37 8.87 19.18
N GLU A 38 41.36 7.99 19.41
CA GLU A 38 42.66 8.40 19.99
C GLU A 38 43.35 9.45 19.13
N GLU A 39 43.32 9.23 17.83
CA GLU A 39 43.87 10.15 16.83
C GLU A 39 43.16 11.50 16.83
N ALA A 40 41.83 11.53 16.94
CA ALA A 40 41.07 12.77 16.97
C ALA A 40 41.41 13.61 18.20
N ILE A 41 41.46 13.00 19.38
CA ILE A 41 41.87 13.69 20.62
C ILE A 41 43.33 14.13 20.55
N PHE A 42 44.22 13.29 20.03
CA PHE A 42 45.64 13.64 19.92
C PHE A 42 45.86 14.81 18.96
N ASN A 43 45.10 14.89 17.87
CA ASN A 43 45.10 16.03 16.96
C ASN A 43 44.58 17.29 17.65
N LEU A 44 43.47 17.21 18.39
CA LEU A 44 42.94 18.34 19.16
C LEU A 44 43.94 18.85 20.21
N ILE A 45 44.68 17.94 20.88
CA ILE A 45 45.75 18.30 21.82
C ILE A 45 46.94 18.96 21.11
N ASN A 46 47.24 18.55 19.87
CA ASN A 46 48.31 19.15 19.07
C ASN A 46 47.97 20.55 18.55
N GLU A 47 46.68 20.87 18.41
CA GLU A 47 46.21 22.18 17.94
C GLU A 47 46.26 23.28 19.02
N VAL A 48 46.38 22.91 20.31
CA VAL A 48 46.38 23.90 21.41
C VAL A 48 47.65 24.77 21.36
N GLU A 49 47.53 26.07 21.16
CA GLU A 49 48.68 26.99 21.15
C GLU A 49 49.16 27.35 22.56
N GLY A 50 50.42 27.76 22.71
CA GLY A 50 50.96 28.26 23.98
C GLY A 50 51.33 27.19 25.03
N VAL A 51 51.48 25.93 24.62
CA VAL A 51 51.80 24.80 25.52
C VAL A 51 53.00 24.01 25.02
N ALA A 52 53.88 23.59 25.94
CA ALA A 52 55.08 22.82 25.63
C ALA A 52 54.75 21.38 25.18
N ASP A 53 55.61 20.80 24.33
CA ASP A 53 55.42 19.43 23.82
C ASP A 53 55.36 18.37 24.92
N LEU A 54 56.08 18.63 26.01
CA LEU A 54 56.12 17.73 27.17
C LEU A 54 54.76 17.69 27.89
N ASP A 55 54.04 18.81 27.95
CA ASP A 55 52.69 18.88 28.52
C ASP A 55 51.64 18.28 27.58
N ARG A 56 51.80 18.44 26.26
CA ARG A 56 50.98 17.70 25.27
C ARG A 56 51.14 16.19 25.46
N SER A 57 52.38 15.72 25.62
CA SER A 57 52.66 14.30 25.84
C SER A 57 52.07 13.79 27.16
N ARG A 58 52.14 14.58 28.25
CA ARG A 58 51.50 14.24 29.53
C ARG A 58 50.00 14.07 29.37
N VAL A 59 49.32 15.03 28.76
CA VAL A 59 47.86 14.97 28.57
C VAL A 59 47.46 13.78 27.69
N LYS A 60 48.20 13.52 26.59
CA LYS A 60 48.01 12.32 25.77
C LYS A 60 48.16 11.03 26.59
N MET A 61 49.18 10.94 27.46
CA MET A 61 49.37 9.79 28.35
C MET A 61 48.26 9.66 29.40
N ILE A 62 47.75 10.76 29.95
CA ILE A 62 46.61 10.76 30.88
C ILE A 62 45.37 10.20 30.18
N PHE A 63 45.08 10.66 28.96
CA PHE A 63 43.98 10.12 28.17
C PHE A 63 44.19 8.65 27.82
N GLY A 64 45.38 8.27 27.36
CA GLY A 64 45.72 6.87 27.09
C GLY A 64 45.55 5.99 28.32
N PHE A 65 46.00 6.45 29.49
CA PHE A 65 45.83 5.75 30.76
C PHE A 65 44.38 5.63 31.19
N TYR A 66 43.59 6.71 31.07
CA TYR A 66 42.16 6.68 31.38
C TYR A 66 41.41 5.71 30.45
N ARG A 67 41.78 5.64 29.17
CA ARG A 67 41.21 4.68 28.22
C ARG A 67 41.56 3.24 28.56
N LEU A 68 42.82 2.97 28.95
CA LEU A 68 43.23 1.65 29.43
C LEU A 68 42.50 1.26 30.73
N LEU A 69 42.30 2.20 31.65
CA LEU A 69 41.49 1.98 32.85
C LEU A 69 40.04 1.66 32.49
N ASN A 70 39.44 2.41 31.56
CA ASN A 70 38.08 2.14 31.10
C ASN A 70 38.00 0.75 30.44
N GLN A 71 38.94 0.40 29.57
CA GLN A 71 39.02 -0.93 28.93
C GLN A 71 39.21 -2.07 29.94
N LYS A 72 39.90 -1.82 31.05
CA LYS A 72 40.14 -2.82 32.10
C LYS A 72 38.91 -3.05 32.97
N TYR A 73 38.19 -1.98 33.33
CA TYR A 73 37.11 -2.03 34.34
C TYR A 73 35.70 -1.88 33.78
N ARG A 74 35.56 -1.50 32.51
CA ARG A 74 34.28 -1.41 31.80
C ARG A 74 34.30 -2.27 30.55
N ILE A 75 33.15 -2.86 30.29
CA ILE A 75 32.93 -3.79 29.20
C ILE A 75 32.47 -3.04 27.93
N ASP A 76 31.86 -1.88 28.11
CA ASP A 76 31.38 -0.95 27.09
C ASP A 76 32.56 -0.25 26.41
N ASN A 77 32.99 -0.72 25.23
CA ASN A 77 34.21 -0.22 24.57
C ASN A 77 34.01 0.19 23.10
N LEU A 78 34.48 1.41 22.78
CA LEU A 78 34.47 2.06 21.46
C LEU A 78 35.59 1.60 20.52
N GLU A 79 36.59 0.86 21.00
CA GLU A 79 37.73 0.35 20.19
C GLU A 79 37.90 -1.17 20.30
N PHE A 80 36.79 -1.90 20.24
CA PHE A 80 36.77 -3.36 20.36
C PHE A 80 37.71 -4.06 19.34
N LYS A 81 37.91 -3.49 18.15
CA LYS A 81 38.87 -3.99 17.14
C LYS A 81 40.34 -4.00 17.61
N LYS A 82 40.78 -2.95 18.30
CA LYS A 82 42.15 -2.82 18.83
C LYS A 82 42.39 -3.76 20.00
N TYR A 83 41.34 -4.06 20.77
CA TYR A 83 41.39 -5.11 21.78
C TYR A 83 41.52 -6.50 21.16
N LEU A 84 40.77 -6.78 20.07
CA LEU A 84 40.86 -8.08 19.38
C LEU A 84 42.27 -8.38 18.83
N SER A 85 43.03 -7.36 18.43
CA SER A 85 44.43 -7.54 17.98
C SER A 85 45.41 -7.93 19.09
N THR A 86 45.00 -7.91 20.37
CA THR A 86 45.86 -8.29 21.50
C THR A 86 45.79 -9.77 21.87
N PHE A 87 44.82 -10.52 21.33
CA PHE A 87 44.68 -11.95 21.59
C PHE A 87 45.56 -12.78 20.65
N ASN A 88 46.12 -13.87 21.19
CA ASN A 88 46.81 -14.87 20.39
C ASN A 88 45.77 -15.78 19.74
N SER A 89 45.65 -15.75 18.41
CA SER A 89 44.53 -16.35 17.66
C SER A 89 44.56 -17.88 17.55
N GLU A 90 45.52 -18.56 18.16
CA GLU A 90 45.77 -19.98 17.88
C GLU A 90 44.66 -20.91 18.39
N TYR A 91 43.92 -20.49 19.42
CA TYR A 91 42.88 -21.30 20.07
C TYR A 91 41.52 -20.61 20.20
N LEU A 92 41.39 -19.36 19.74
CA LEU A 92 40.13 -18.64 19.70
C LEU A 92 39.47 -18.76 18.33
N PRO A 93 38.14 -18.60 18.23
CA PRO A 93 37.46 -18.52 16.95
C PRO A 93 37.97 -17.32 16.14
N ASP A 94 37.82 -17.37 14.80
CA ASP A 94 38.32 -16.30 13.93
C ASP A 94 37.72 -14.94 14.32
N THR A 95 38.57 -14.06 14.85
CA THR A 95 38.18 -12.73 15.34
C THR A 95 37.63 -11.84 14.21
N LYS A 96 37.92 -12.16 12.94
CA LYS A 96 37.30 -11.48 11.79
C LYS A 96 35.79 -11.70 11.72
N LYS A 97 35.29 -12.88 12.13
CA LYS A 97 33.85 -13.14 12.20
C LYS A 97 33.17 -12.20 13.19
N LEU A 98 33.78 -11.99 14.35
CA LEU A 98 33.27 -11.08 15.37
C LEU A 98 33.30 -9.62 14.91
N VAL A 99 34.37 -9.21 14.23
CA VAL A 99 34.44 -7.87 13.63
C VAL A 99 33.34 -7.69 12.57
N SER A 100 33.17 -8.66 11.68
CA SER A 100 32.11 -8.64 10.66
C SER A 100 30.72 -8.57 11.28
N ALA A 101 30.47 -9.34 12.35
CA ALA A 101 29.21 -9.29 13.09
C ALA A 101 28.97 -7.89 13.68
N LEU A 102 30.00 -7.25 14.25
CA LEU A 102 29.88 -5.89 14.79
C LEU A 102 29.66 -4.81 13.71
N GLU A 103 30.07 -5.06 12.47
CA GLU A 103 29.86 -4.16 11.33
C GLU A 103 28.51 -4.35 10.63
N GLU A 104 27.78 -5.42 10.94
CA GLU A 104 26.45 -5.68 10.40
C GLU A 104 25.49 -4.53 10.73
N LYS A 105 24.73 -4.11 9.72
CA LYS A 105 23.79 -2.98 9.77
C LYS A 105 22.41 -3.41 10.24
N ASN A 106 21.98 -4.62 9.90
CA ASN A 106 20.71 -5.16 10.40
C ASN A 106 20.89 -5.67 11.83
N ILE A 107 20.14 -5.11 12.78
CA ILE A 107 20.22 -5.45 14.20
C ILE A 107 19.90 -6.95 14.44
N GLU A 108 18.93 -7.52 13.73
CA GLU A 108 18.54 -8.93 13.90
C GLU A 108 19.68 -9.87 13.44
N ASP A 109 20.23 -9.62 12.26
CA ASP A 109 21.36 -10.40 11.71
C ASP A 109 22.64 -10.21 12.54
N LYS A 110 22.83 -9.02 13.09
CA LYS A 110 23.92 -8.68 14.02
C LYS A 110 23.82 -9.48 15.32
N ILE A 111 22.64 -9.51 15.94
CA ILE A 111 22.39 -10.32 17.15
C ILE A 111 22.61 -11.80 16.86
N LEU A 112 22.05 -12.33 15.76
CA LEU A 112 22.24 -13.72 15.35
C LEU A 112 23.73 -14.08 15.20
N SER A 113 24.49 -13.24 14.52
CA SER A 113 25.93 -13.46 14.28
C SER A 113 26.74 -13.41 15.57
N LEU A 114 26.40 -12.50 16.49
CA LEU A 114 27.03 -12.40 17.80
C LEU A 114 26.69 -13.59 18.71
N LEU A 115 25.44 -14.06 18.72
CA LEU A 115 25.03 -15.27 19.43
C LEU A 115 25.77 -16.52 18.89
N ALA A 116 25.90 -16.63 17.56
CA ALA A 116 26.66 -17.71 16.92
C ALA A 116 28.14 -17.69 17.34
N TYR A 117 28.77 -16.51 17.35
CA TYR A 117 30.16 -16.38 17.82
C TYR A 117 30.29 -16.73 19.31
N MET A 118 29.34 -16.28 20.14
CA MET A 118 29.32 -16.60 21.58
C MET A 118 29.17 -18.10 21.85
N LYS A 119 28.46 -18.84 20.96
CA LYS A 119 28.41 -20.29 20.99
C LYS A 119 29.79 -20.93 20.77
N GLU A 120 30.54 -20.47 19.76
CA GLU A 120 31.91 -20.94 19.50
C GLU A 120 32.83 -20.68 20.72
N LEU A 121 32.67 -19.53 21.39
CA LEU A 121 33.39 -19.23 22.63
C LEU A 121 33.00 -20.17 23.79
N LYS A 122 31.70 -20.45 23.95
CA LYS A 122 31.19 -21.34 25.00
C LYS A 122 31.73 -22.76 24.86
N GLU A 123 31.88 -23.26 23.63
CA GLU A 123 32.50 -24.56 23.35
C GLU A 123 33.95 -24.65 23.85
N ILE A 124 34.72 -23.55 23.75
CA ILE A 124 36.09 -23.48 24.29
C ILE A 124 36.07 -23.49 25.82
N ILE A 125 35.20 -22.67 26.43
CA ILE A 125 35.08 -22.54 27.90
C ILE A 125 34.74 -23.90 28.53
N LEU A 126 33.78 -24.62 27.93
CA LEU A 126 33.29 -25.92 28.43
C LEU A 126 34.11 -27.12 27.93
N SER A 127 35.12 -26.90 27.10
CA SER A 127 35.95 -27.98 26.56
C SER A 127 36.70 -28.72 27.67
N ASP A 128 36.76 -30.05 27.59
CA ASP A 128 37.64 -30.86 28.44
C ASP A 128 39.14 -30.65 28.13
N ARG A 129 39.46 -29.96 27.03
CA ARG A 129 40.83 -29.64 26.63
C ARG A 129 41.47 -28.70 27.65
N ILE A 130 42.71 -29.03 28.03
CA ILE A 130 43.59 -28.13 28.77
C ILE A 130 44.35 -27.29 27.74
N TYR A 131 44.26 -25.97 27.88
CA TYR A 131 44.97 -25.02 27.03
C TYR A 131 46.21 -24.54 27.77
N GLU A 132 47.32 -24.42 27.06
CA GLU A 132 48.56 -23.92 27.67
C GLU A 132 48.46 -22.41 27.87
N ALA A 133 48.75 -21.95 29.08
CA ALA A 133 48.74 -20.54 29.41
C ALA A 133 50.03 -19.88 28.91
N ASN A 134 49.90 -18.78 28.16
CA ASN A 134 51.02 -17.95 27.75
C ASN A 134 51.20 -16.82 28.77
N GLU A 135 52.26 -16.95 29.58
CA GLU A 135 52.61 -16.03 30.66
C GLU A 135 53.81 -15.16 30.28
N ALA A 136 53.57 -13.90 29.92
CA ALA A 136 54.61 -12.88 29.76
C ALA A 136 54.58 -11.91 30.95
N ILE A 137 54.83 -12.45 32.14
CA ILE A 137 54.78 -11.71 33.41
C ILE A 137 56.20 -11.29 33.82
N TYR A 138 56.48 -10.00 33.75
CA TYR A 138 57.82 -9.45 34.00
C TYR A 138 58.03 -9.03 35.46
N TYR A 139 56.96 -8.75 36.22
CA TYR A 139 57.07 -8.40 37.64
C TYR A 139 55.81 -8.75 38.44
N LYS A 140 55.94 -9.59 39.47
CA LYS A 140 54.86 -9.89 40.43
C LYS A 140 54.88 -8.83 41.55
N ARG A 141 53.88 -7.96 41.66
CA ARG A 141 53.72 -7.08 42.83
C ARG A 141 53.00 -7.84 43.95
N HIS A 142 53.36 -7.52 45.19
CA HIS A 142 52.90 -8.19 46.41
C HIS A 142 51.38 -8.46 46.44
N PHE A 143 51.00 -9.54 47.14
CA PHE A 143 49.63 -9.86 47.54
C PHE A 143 49.15 -8.85 48.60
N ALA A 144 48.68 -7.69 48.18
CA ALA A 144 47.87 -6.84 49.04
C ALA A 144 46.41 -7.31 48.92
N VAL A 145 45.97 -8.15 49.86
CA VAL A 145 44.56 -8.58 50.04
C VAL A 145 43.96 -9.22 48.78
N ASP A 146 44.29 -10.50 48.55
CA ASP A 146 43.59 -11.43 47.65
C ASP A 146 43.43 -11.05 46.16
N ILE A 147 44.13 -10.01 45.66
CA ILE A 147 44.17 -9.69 44.23
C ILE A 147 45.63 -9.68 43.75
N PRO A 148 46.08 -10.69 42.97
CA PRO A 148 47.43 -10.67 42.42
C PRO A 148 47.58 -9.50 41.44
N SER A 149 48.43 -8.53 41.80
CA SER A 149 48.81 -7.42 40.93
C SER A 149 50.04 -7.81 40.12
N MET A 150 49.85 -8.12 38.84
CA MET A 150 50.88 -8.65 37.95
C MET A 150 51.18 -7.62 36.85
N TYR A 151 52.46 -7.33 36.61
CA TYR A 151 52.89 -6.57 35.43
C TYR A 151 53.27 -7.55 34.32
N GLY A 152 52.45 -7.60 33.28
CA GLY A 152 52.63 -8.48 32.13
C GLY A 152 51.29 -8.87 31.50
N SER A 153 51.33 -9.81 30.56
CA SER A 153 50.14 -10.42 29.96
C SER A 153 50.01 -11.88 30.37
N TYR A 154 48.78 -12.29 30.62
CA TYR A 154 48.39 -13.68 30.81
C TYR A 154 47.30 -13.97 29.78
N ASN A 155 47.54 -14.95 28.91
CA ASN A 155 46.56 -15.37 27.90
C ASN A 155 46.36 -16.87 28.00
N GLU A 156 45.11 -17.30 28.15
CA GLU A 156 44.71 -18.69 28.10
C GLU A 156 43.36 -18.73 27.39
N ALA A 157 43.21 -19.65 26.42
CA ALA A 157 42.04 -19.69 25.54
C ALA A 157 40.70 -19.68 26.30
N LYS A 158 40.60 -20.38 27.44
CA LYS A 158 39.39 -20.41 28.27
C LYS A 158 39.08 -19.08 28.93
N PHE A 159 40.08 -18.44 29.54
CA PHE A 159 39.90 -17.13 30.18
C PHE A 159 39.68 -16.02 29.15
N ASP A 160 40.36 -16.10 28.01
CA ASP A 160 40.16 -15.18 26.89
C ASP A 160 38.76 -15.33 26.29
N ALA A 161 38.30 -16.58 26.08
CA ALA A 161 36.95 -16.86 25.61
C ALA A 161 35.88 -16.39 26.61
N LEU A 162 36.10 -16.59 27.91
CA LEU A 162 35.21 -16.09 28.97
C LEU A 162 35.16 -14.56 28.97
N GLY A 163 36.31 -13.90 28.90
CA GLY A 163 36.40 -12.45 28.85
C GLY A 163 35.75 -11.86 27.59
N LEU A 164 35.85 -12.53 26.44
CA LEU A 164 35.15 -12.14 25.23
C LEU A 164 33.64 -12.38 25.34
N THR A 165 33.22 -13.50 25.95
CA THR A 165 31.80 -13.83 26.17
C THR A 165 31.11 -12.74 26.97
N LEU A 166 31.65 -12.33 28.12
CA LEU A 166 31.07 -11.26 28.95
C LEU A 166 30.96 -9.92 28.21
N ARG A 167 31.89 -9.64 27.29
CA ARG A 167 31.84 -8.42 26.48
C ARG A 167 30.80 -8.49 25.38
N VAL A 168 30.73 -9.62 24.68
CA VAL A 168 29.71 -9.88 23.66
C VAL A 168 28.32 -9.87 24.29
N GLU A 169 28.16 -10.44 25.49
CA GLU A 169 26.91 -10.44 26.25
C GLU A 169 26.43 -9.03 26.58
N SER A 170 27.32 -8.15 27.07
CA SER A 170 26.97 -6.75 27.32
C SER A 170 26.55 -6.01 26.05
N ILE A 171 27.21 -6.26 24.92
CA ILE A 171 26.84 -5.68 23.63
C ILE A 171 25.47 -6.21 23.20
N LEU A 172 25.25 -7.53 23.32
CA LEU A 172 23.98 -8.16 23.00
C LEU A 172 22.82 -7.59 23.83
N ASN A 173 23.00 -7.34 25.13
CA ASN A 173 21.96 -6.74 25.97
C ASN A 173 21.55 -5.33 25.48
N VAL A 174 22.52 -4.51 25.07
CA VAL A 174 22.24 -3.20 24.45
C VAL A 174 21.53 -3.36 23.12
N LEU A 175 21.96 -4.31 22.28
CA LEU A 175 21.32 -4.59 20.99
C LEU A 175 19.90 -5.15 21.15
N PHE A 176 19.64 -5.99 22.14
CA PHE A 176 18.29 -6.46 22.46
C PHE A 176 17.38 -5.32 22.91
N GLU A 177 17.90 -4.38 23.72
CA GLU A 177 17.17 -3.18 24.10
C GLU A 177 16.84 -2.30 22.87
N GLU A 178 17.81 -2.09 21.99
CA GLU A 178 17.60 -1.37 20.72
C GLU A 178 16.57 -2.09 19.84
N LEU A 179 16.66 -3.42 19.74
CA LEU A 179 15.76 -4.26 18.95
C LEU A 179 14.31 -4.11 19.41
N ILE A 180 14.03 -4.25 20.71
CA ILE A 180 12.65 -4.15 21.23
C ILE A 180 12.12 -2.71 21.14
N ASN A 181 12.98 -1.70 21.25
CA ASN A 181 12.59 -0.30 21.12
C ASN A 181 12.32 0.11 19.66
N GLY A 182 12.95 -0.56 18.69
CA GLY A 182 12.71 -0.35 17.26
C GLY A 182 11.36 -0.87 16.74
N ILE A 183 10.60 -1.62 17.55
CA ILE A 183 9.31 -2.19 17.13
C ILE A 183 8.16 -1.23 17.42
N ASP A 184 7.39 -0.92 16.38
CA ASP A 184 6.14 -0.18 16.48
C ASP A 184 5.04 -1.09 17.05
N LEU A 185 4.89 -1.07 18.38
CA LEU A 185 3.81 -1.74 19.12
C LEU A 185 2.58 -0.84 19.32
N GLN A 186 2.38 0.21 18.50
CA GLN A 186 1.13 1.00 18.59
C GLN A 186 -0.10 0.20 18.16
N VAL A 187 0.09 -0.77 17.26
CA VAL A 187 -0.94 -1.70 16.80
C VAL A 187 -0.34 -3.10 16.64
N ILE A 188 -0.98 -4.08 17.26
CA ILE A 188 -0.66 -5.50 17.09
C ILE A 188 -1.60 -6.10 16.05
N THR A 189 -1.01 -6.65 15.00
CA THR A 189 -1.64 -7.33 13.85
C THR A 189 -0.98 -8.70 13.64
N LYS A 190 -1.46 -9.49 12.66
CA LYS A 190 -0.85 -10.77 12.30
C LYS A 190 0.65 -10.64 11.96
N ALA A 191 1.02 -9.59 11.24
CA ALA A 191 2.42 -9.33 10.89
C ALA A 191 3.27 -8.99 12.14
N THR A 192 2.68 -8.27 13.11
CA THR A 192 3.34 -7.97 14.38
C THR A 192 3.62 -9.26 15.16
N PHE A 193 2.68 -10.21 15.22
CA PHE A 193 2.92 -11.51 15.88
C PHE A 193 4.03 -12.33 15.24
N LYS A 194 4.10 -12.38 13.90
CA LYS A 194 5.23 -13.04 13.19
C LYS A 194 6.57 -12.44 13.60
N ARG A 195 6.63 -11.11 13.74
CA ARG A 195 7.86 -10.43 14.16
C ARG A 195 8.17 -10.67 15.63
N ILE A 196 7.18 -10.63 16.51
CA ILE A 196 7.34 -10.97 17.93
C ILE A 196 7.90 -12.40 18.08
N TYR A 197 7.37 -13.37 17.34
CA TYR A 197 7.86 -14.74 17.33
C TYR A 197 9.36 -14.81 16.97
N GLY A 198 9.78 -14.14 15.89
CA GLY A 198 11.19 -14.13 15.48
C GLY A 198 12.11 -13.53 16.55
N ILE A 199 11.64 -12.54 17.31
CA ILE A 199 12.42 -11.91 18.39
C ILE A 199 12.47 -12.79 19.64
N PHE A 200 11.36 -13.46 19.98
CA PHE A 200 11.36 -14.44 21.06
C PHE A 200 12.27 -15.63 20.75
N ASP A 201 12.44 -15.99 19.49
CA ASP A 201 13.41 -17.02 19.05
C ASP A 201 14.87 -16.59 19.32
N LEU A 202 15.19 -15.30 19.13
CA LEU A 202 16.48 -14.73 19.51
C LEU A 202 16.69 -14.76 21.02
N PHE A 203 15.68 -14.37 21.81
CA PHE A 203 15.74 -14.43 23.27
C PHE A 203 15.92 -15.87 23.77
N LYS A 204 15.19 -16.81 23.19
CA LYS A 204 15.32 -18.24 23.49
C LYS A 204 16.76 -18.71 23.23
N THR A 205 17.32 -18.38 22.06
CA THR A 205 18.72 -18.73 21.73
C THR A 205 19.71 -18.13 22.74
N ALA A 206 19.48 -16.89 23.15
CA ALA A 206 20.25 -16.23 24.22
C ALA A 206 20.16 -16.98 25.56
N PHE A 207 18.96 -17.37 25.99
CA PHE A 207 18.76 -18.11 27.24
C PHE A 207 19.45 -19.47 27.23
N GLU A 208 19.34 -20.23 26.13
CA GLU A 208 20.05 -21.51 25.97
C GLU A 208 21.58 -21.34 26.05
N LEU A 209 22.12 -20.24 25.52
CA LEU A 209 23.53 -19.90 25.65
C LEU A 209 23.92 -19.47 27.07
N ASP A 210 23.03 -18.85 27.82
CA ASP A 210 23.22 -18.56 29.26
C ASP A 210 22.98 -19.81 30.16
N GLY A 211 22.55 -20.93 29.56
CA GLY A 211 22.26 -22.18 30.30
C GLY A 211 20.90 -22.21 30.98
N ILE A 212 19.99 -21.32 30.56
CA ILE A 212 18.61 -21.22 31.01
C ILE A 212 17.73 -22.00 30.02
N ALA A 213 17.11 -23.08 30.49
CA ALA A 213 16.21 -23.90 29.68
C ALA A 213 14.79 -23.87 30.28
N SER A 214 13.78 -23.71 29.43
CA SER A 214 12.38 -23.65 29.88
C SER A 214 11.44 -24.33 28.88
N ASN A 215 10.98 -25.53 29.25
CA ASN A 215 9.95 -26.25 28.48
C ASN A 215 8.65 -25.43 28.37
N GLN A 216 8.32 -24.66 29.40
CA GLN A 216 7.12 -23.80 29.39
C GLN A 216 7.25 -22.71 28.33
N LEU A 217 8.44 -22.11 28.19
CA LEU A 217 8.71 -21.13 27.14
C LEU A 217 8.57 -21.75 25.74
N ASP A 218 9.09 -22.97 25.55
CA ASP A 218 8.98 -23.71 24.28
C ASP A 218 7.53 -23.97 23.88
N VAL A 219 6.69 -24.39 24.83
CA VAL A 219 5.26 -24.60 24.59
C VAL A 219 4.57 -23.31 24.15
N GLN A 220 4.92 -22.15 24.75
CA GLN A 220 4.35 -20.87 24.33
C GLN A 220 4.85 -20.41 22.96
N MET A 221 6.10 -20.71 22.62
CA MET A 221 6.63 -20.51 21.27
C MET A 221 5.83 -21.29 20.23
N ASP A 222 5.51 -22.56 20.50
CA ASP A 222 4.68 -23.38 19.61
C ASP A 222 3.25 -22.82 19.49
N PHE A 223 2.62 -22.44 20.61
CA PHE A 223 1.30 -21.81 20.55
C PHE A 223 1.31 -20.54 19.69
N LEU A 224 2.30 -19.66 19.86
CA LEU A 224 2.41 -18.44 19.05
C LEU A 224 2.65 -18.77 17.57
N LYS A 225 3.55 -19.71 17.27
CA LYS A 225 3.87 -20.15 15.91
C LYS A 225 2.64 -20.60 15.14
N PHE A 226 1.85 -21.51 15.73
CA PHE A 226 0.70 -22.11 15.05
C PHE A 226 -0.54 -21.19 15.07
N SER A 227 -0.74 -20.41 16.14
CA SER A 227 -1.90 -19.51 16.25
C SER A 227 -1.95 -18.44 15.16
N VAL A 228 -0.79 -17.93 14.73
CA VAL A 228 -0.67 -16.91 13.69
C VAL A 228 -1.25 -17.36 12.35
N ASP A 229 -1.19 -18.65 12.03
CA ASP A 229 -1.71 -19.18 10.77
C ASP A 229 -3.18 -19.65 10.85
N ILE A 230 -3.73 -19.73 12.06
CA ILE A 230 -5.14 -20.06 12.29
C ILE A 230 -6.01 -18.80 12.16
N ARG A 231 -6.82 -18.73 11.10
CA ARG A 231 -7.72 -17.58 10.84
C ARG A 231 -8.77 -17.33 11.93
N THR A 232 -9.13 -18.36 12.70
CA THR A 232 -10.15 -18.29 13.74
C THR A 232 -9.58 -18.01 15.13
N CYS A 233 -8.27 -17.75 15.25
CA CYS A 233 -7.66 -17.46 16.54
C CYS A 233 -8.24 -16.15 17.11
N THR A 234 -8.73 -16.20 18.35
CA THR A 234 -9.38 -15.06 19.01
C THR A 234 -8.37 -14.25 19.80
N PHE A 235 -8.76 -13.02 20.13
CA PHE A 235 -7.96 -12.17 21.02
C PHE A 235 -7.67 -12.83 22.37
N THR A 236 -8.66 -13.49 22.99
CA THR A 236 -8.47 -14.10 24.31
C THR A 236 -7.47 -15.25 24.25
N GLN A 237 -7.42 -15.99 23.14
CA GLN A 237 -6.40 -17.01 22.91
C GLN A 237 -5.01 -16.39 22.81
N TYR A 238 -4.84 -15.31 22.04
CA TYR A 238 -3.56 -14.59 22.03
C TYR A 238 -3.20 -14.06 23.42
N LEU A 239 -4.16 -13.52 24.17
CA LEU A 239 -3.92 -13.05 25.53
C LEU A 239 -3.43 -14.17 26.46
N ASP A 240 -4.00 -15.37 26.35
CA ASP A 240 -3.58 -16.53 27.13
C ASP A 240 -2.16 -16.97 26.78
N ILE A 241 -1.79 -16.92 25.49
CA ILE A 241 -0.42 -17.19 25.03
C ILE A 241 0.57 -16.20 25.66
N PHE A 242 0.29 -14.89 25.60
CA PHE A 242 1.20 -13.88 26.17
C PHE A 242 1.26 -13.91 27.70
N LYS A 243 0.15 -14.21 28.39
CA LYS A 243 0.17 -14.51 29.83
C LYS A 243 1.00 -15.76 30.13
N GLY A 244 0.94 -16.76 29.27
CA GLY A 244 1.78 -17.95 29.33
C GLY A 244 3.26 -17.61 29.25
N PHE A 245 3.66 -16.72 28.35
CA PHE A 245 5.04 -16.22 28.27
C PHE A 245 5.47 -15.50 29.54
N THR A 246 4.64 -14.59 30.09
CA THR A 246 4.93 -13.90 31.36
C THR A 246 5.15 -14.90 32.50
N ARG A 247 4.33 -15.96 32.57
CA ARG A 247 4.51 -17.03 33.55
C ARG A 247 5.81 -17.80 33.33
N ALA A 248 6.13 -18.15 32.08
CA ALA A 248 7.39 -18.84 31.76
C ALA A 248 8.62 -18.04 32.17
N VAL A 249 8.63 -16.71 31.97
CA VAL A 249 9.71 -15.82 32.41
C VAL A 249 9.78 -15.73 33.94
N ALA A 250 8.63 -15.66 34.61
CA ALA A 250 8.59 -15.70 36.08
C ALA A 250 9.13 -17.02 36.65
N ASP A 251 8.81 -18.15 36.01
CA ASP A 251 9.32 -19.47 36.38
C ASP A 251 10.84 -19.56 36.16
N ILE A 252 11.35 -19.04 35.04
CA ILE A 252 12.81 -18.91 34.79
C ILE A 252 13.51 -18.13 35.91
N ILE A 253 12.96 -16.97 36.28
CA ILE A 253 13.52 -16.12 37.34
C ILE A 253 13.54 -16.89 38.67
N ASN A 254 12.47 -17.62 38.97
CA ASN A 254 12.39 -18.39 40.20
C ASN A 254 13.38 -19.56 40.23
N ASP A 255 13.44 -20.35 39.16
CA ASP A 255 14.23 -21.58 39.13
C ASP A 255 15.73 -21.32 39.00
N HIS A 256 16.13 -20.33 38.21
CA HIS A 256 17.54 -20.05 37.93
C HIS A 256 18.17 -18.97 38.81
N PHE A 257 17.36 -18.17 39.53
CA PHE A 257 17.89 -17.09 40.36
C PHE A 257 17.38 -17.20 41.79
N ASN A 258 16.06 -17.09 42.01
CA ASN A 258 15.51 -16.99 43.37
C ASN A 258 15.78 -18.25 44.18
N ASN A 259 15.44 -19.43 43.67
CA ASN A 259 15.56 -20.70 44.39
C ASN A 259 17.04 -21.06 44.66
N ILE A 260 17.94 -20.74 43.72
CA ILE A 260 19.38 -21.02 43.84
C ILE A 260 20.03 -20.14 44.91
N HIS A 261 19.70 -18.85 44.97
CA HIS A 261 20.43 -17.92 45.84
C HIS A 261 19.71 -17.56 47.13
N SER A 262 18.38 -17.73 47.26
CA SER A 262 17.63 -17.25 48.44
C SER A 262 18.14 -17.82 49.76
N SER A 263 18.35 -19.15 49.84
CA SER A 263 18.87 -19.78 51.06
C SER A 263 20.31 -19.36 51.35
N ASN A 264 21.13 -19.28 50.29
CA ASN A 264 22.53 -18.88 50.40
C ASN A 264 22.68 -17.43 50.89
N LEU A 265 21.84 -16.52 50.39
CA LEU A 265 21.86 -15.12 50.77
C LEU A 265 21.55 -14.94 52.26
N PHE A 266 20.55 -15.66 52.77
CA PHE A 266 20.21 -15.64 54.19
C PHE A 266 21.37 -16.15 55.07
N GLN A 267 22.03 -17.23 54.64
CA GLN A 267 23.20 -17.76 55.35
C GLN A 267 24.38 -16.78 55.33
N ILE A 268 24.66 -16.16 54.18
CA ILE A 268 25.75 -15.17 54.04
C ILE A 268 25.49 -13.95 54.93
N GLU A 269 24.27 -13.39 54.88
CA GLU A 269 23.90 -12.24 55.71
C GLU A 269 24.10 -12.53 57.21
N SER A 270 23.73 -13.74 57.66
CA SER A 270 23.92 -14.16 59.04
C SER A 270 25.39 -14.24 59.47
N ARG A 271 26.32 -14.45 58.53
CA ARG A 271 27.75 -14.64 58.80
C ARG A 271 28.57 -13.37 58.69
N ILE A 272 28.29 -12.49 57.71
CA ILE A 272 29.08 -11.28 57.48
C ILE A 272 28.74 -10.14 58.45
N GLY A 273 27.54 -10.16 59.04
CA GLY A 273 27.04 -9.09 59.91
C GLY A 273 26.55 -7.86 59.15
N LYS A 274 25.52 -7.19 59.70
CA LYS A 274 24.81 -6.08 59.02
C LYS A 274 25.68 -4.83 58.79
N ASP A 275 26.78 -4.70 59.54
CA ASP A 275 27.68 -3.55 59.47
C ASP A 275 28.66 -3.62 58.28
N GLN A 276 28.84 -4.81 57.69
CA GLN A 276 29.72 -5.06 56.54
C GLN A 276 28.96 -5.00 55.20
N ILE A 277 27.64 -4.83 55.23
CA ILE A 277 26.81 -4.73 54.03
C ILE A 277 27.09 -3.38 53.35
N PHE A 278 27.42 -3.42 52.05
CA PHE A 278 27.67 -2.21 51.27
C PHE A 278 26.48 -1.24 51.30
N LYS A 279 26.79 0.07 51.30
CA LYS A 279 25.80 1.15 51.34
C LYS A 279 24.70 1.03 50.28
N LYS A 280 24.98 0.47 49.09
CA LYS A 280 23.98 0.29 48.03
C LYS A 280 22.80 -0.60 48.43
N TYR A 281 23.01 -1.52 49.38
CA TYR A 281 21.97 -2.42 49.89
C TYR A 281 21.25 -1.88 51.13
N LEU A 282 21.79 -0.85 51.78
CA LEU A 282 21.22 -0.27 53.00
C LEU A 282 20.06 0.70 52.68
N PRO A 283 19.06 0.81 53.58
CA PRO A 283 17.96 1.76 53.41
C PRO A 283 18.40 3.20 53.70
N ASN A 284 17.96 4.16 52.87
CA ASN A 284 18.14 5.60 53.11
C ASN A 284 17.03 6.09 54.07
N GLY A 285 17.09 5.77 55.37
CA GLY A 285 16.04 6.22 56.30
C GLY A 285 16.00 5.60 57.71
N SER A 286 14.97 5.99 58.47
CA SER A 286 14.82 5.82 59.93
C SER A 286 14.75 4.36 60.44
N LYS A 287 14.90 4.18 61.77
CA LYS A 287 14.97 2.89 62.49
C LYS A 287 13.88 1.85 62.14
N LYS A 288 12.71 2.24 61.60
CA LYS A 288 11.66 1.31 61.13
C LYS A 288 12.03 0.55 59.85
N GLN A 289 12.93 1.07 59.01
CA GLN A 289 13.43 0.38 57.81
C GLN A 289 14.49 -0.69 58.12
N LYS A 290 15.06 -0.70 59.34
CA LYS A 290 16.04 -1.71 59.77
C LYS A 290 15.47 -3.13 59.87
N ALA A 291 14.14 -3.28 60.00
CA ALA A 291 13.48 -4.59 60.11
C ALA A 291 13.25 -5.30 58.76
N LYS A 292 13.51 -4.64 57.62
CA LYS A 292 13.35 -5.20 56.26
C LYS A 292 14.65 -5.17 55.45
N ILE A 293 15.80 -5.07 56.11
CA ILE A 293 17.11 -5.03 55.44
C ILE A 293 17.29 -6.31 54.60
N ASP A 294 16.97 -7.45 55.18
CA ASP A 294 17.14 -8.78 54.60
C ASP A 294 16.34 -8.92 53.27
N GLN A 295 15.09 -8.43 53.26
CA GLN A 295 14.24 -8.40 52.05
C GLN A 295 14.80 -7.46 50.97
N ARG A 296 15.32 -6.30 51.36
CA ARG A 296 15.89 -5.31 50.44
C ARG A 296 17.20 -5.79 49.83
N VAL A 297 18.06 -6.42 50.64
CA VAL A 297 19.32 -7.02 50.18
C VAL A 297 19.01 -8.08 49.13
N ALA A 298 18.05 -8.97 49.41
CA ALA A 298 17.57 -9.96 48.46
C ALA A 298 17.03 -9.33 47.18
N GLU A 299 16.13 -8.35 47.28
CA GLU A 299 15.53 -7.68 46.11
C GLU A 299 16.59 -7.03 45.21
N ILE A 300 17.52 -6.26 45.78
CA ILE A 300 18.58 -5.59 45.01
C ILE A 300 19.55 -6.62 44.42
N PHE A 301 19.89 -7.68 45.17
CA PHE A 301 20.75 -8.75 44.67
C PHE A 301 20.13 -9.47 43.49
N PHE A 302 18.88 -9.91 43.60
CA PHE A 302 18.16 -10.59 42.51
C PHE A 302 18.00 -9.67 41.30
N ARG A 303 17.65 -8.41 41.51
CA ARG A 303 17.55 -7.44 40.41
C ARG A 303 18.89 -7.25 39.70
N ASP A 304 19.99 -7.10 40.44
CA ASP A 304 21.33 -6.99 39.85
C ASP A 304 21.68 -8.25 39.05
N ARG A 305 21.35 -9.46 39.55
CA ARG A 305 21.60 -10.74 38.84
C ARG A 305 20.75 -10.90 37.58
N ILE A 306 19.47 -10.57 37.65
CA ILE A 306 18.55 -10.62 36.49
C ILE A 306 18.98 -9.62 35.43
N ALA A 307 19.38 -8.40 35.83
CA ALA A 307 19.86 -7.37 34.91
C ALA A 307 21.16 -7.75 34.20
N THR A 308 21.98 -8.61 34.80
CA THR A 308 23.21 -9.12 34.16
C THR A 308 22.97 -10.32 33.24
N SER A 309 21.83 -11.00 33.32
CA SER A 309 21.54 -12.16 32.47
C SER A 309 21.24 -11.71 31.04
N LEU A 310 21.68 -12.52 30.08
CA LEU A 310 21.52 -12.22 28.66
C LEU A 310 20.04 -12.17 28.23
N GLY A 311 19.55 -10.98 27.94
CA GLY A 311 18.23 -10.73 27.34
C GLY A 311 17.02 -10.88 28.27
N LEU A 312 17.19 -11.35 29.51
CA LEU A 312 16.05 -11.72 30.38
C LEU A 312 15.21 -10.51 30.76
N GLN A 313 15.86 -9.41 31.17
CA GLN A 313 15.17 -8.16 31.51
C GLN A 313 14.49 -7.54 30.27
N GLN A 314 15.16 -7.57 29.12
CA GLN A 314 14.64 -7.01 27.88
C GLN A 314 13.40 -7.78 27.40
N MET A 315 13.40 -9.11 27.53
CA MET A 315 12.24 -9.94 27.20
C MET A 315 11.03 -9.62 28.10
N ASP A 316 11.24 -9.47 29.42
CA ASP A 316 10.15 -9.11 30.35
C ASP A 316 9.56 -7.72 30.02
N VAL A 317 10.41 -6.73 29.77
CA VAL A 317 9.96 -5.38 29.34
C VAL A 317 9.15 -5.46 28.04
N PHE A 318 9.62 -6.25 27.08
CA PHE A 318 8.93 -6.41 25.80
C PHE A 318 7.57 -7.11 25.94
N LEU A 319 7.48 -8.18 26.74
CA LEU A 319 6.23 -8.86 27.06
C LEU A 319 5.20 -7.93 27.69
N ASN A 320 5.62 -7.12 28.66
CA ASN A 320 4.75 -6.15 29.32
C ASN A 320 4.22 -5.10 28.35
N ARG A 321 5.07 -4.60 27.42
CA ARG A 321 4.63 -3.68 26.35
C ARG A 321 3.59 -4.33 25.43
N ILE A 322 3.80 -5.59 25.03
CA ILE A 322 2.86 -6.34 24.18
C ILE A 322 1.51 -6.50 24.88
N LEU A 323 1.50 -7.01 26.11
CA LEU A 323 0.28 -7.21 26.89
C LEU A 323 -0.48 -5.89 27.08
N HIS A 324 0.23 -4.81 27.41
CA HIS A 324 -0.38 -3.50 27.57
C HIS A 324 -1.07 -3.02 26.28
N THR A 325 -0.43 -3.14 25.11
CA THR A 325 -1.08 -2.80 23.83
C THR A 325 -2.28 -3.70 23.55
N LEU A 326 -2.17 -5.01 23.79
CA LEU A 326 -3.29 -5.95 23.62
C LEU A 326 -4.50 -5.56 24.47
N PHE A 327 -4.27 -5.23 25.75
CA PHE A 327 -5.34 -4.76 26.64
C PHE A 327 -5.96 -3.44 26.15
N GLN A 328 -5.15 -2.45 25.80
CA GLN A 328 -5.64 -1.17 25.26
C GLN A 328 -6.46 -1.33 23.98
N GLN A 329 -6.09 -2.27 23.10
CA GLN A 329 -6.88 -2.60 21.91
C GLN A 329 -8.23 -3.22 22.28
N SER A 330 -8.26 -4.10 23.28
CA SER A 330 -9.48 -4.77 23.73
C SER A 330 -10.49 -3.84 24.41
N GLU A 331 -10.03 -2.77 25.06
CA GLU A 331 -10.93 -1.77 25.66
C GLU A 331 -11.61 -0.87 24.62
N LYS A 332 -10.99 -0.70 23.44
CA LYS A 332 -11.43 0.25 22.40
C LYS A 332 -12.20 -0.40 21.25
N LEU A 333 -12.12 -1.72 21.09
CA LEU A 333 -12.66 -2.43 19.93
C LEU A 333 -13.62 -3.54 20.38
N SER A 334 -14.66 -3.77 19.58
CA SER A 334 -15.52 -4.95 19.76
C SER A 334 -14.75 -6.25 19.51
N GLN A 335 -15.23 -7.39 20.01
CA GLN A 335 -14.57 -8.69 19.78
C GLN A 335 -14.45 -9.02 18.28
N ILE A 336 -15.44 -8.64 17.46
CA ILE A 336 -15.43 -8.87 16.01
C ILE A 336 -14.35 -8.02 15.35
N HIS A 337 -14.27 -6.72 15.71
CA HIS A 337 -13.26 -5.82 15.16
C HIS A 337 -11.85 -6.22 15.60
N LEU A 338 -11.69 -6.69 16.83
CA LEU A 338 -10.42 -7.16 17.35
C LEU A 338 -9.94 -8.43 16.62
N SER A 339 -10.84 -9.41 16.40
CA SER A 339 -10.52 -10.59 15.59
C SER A 339 -10.11 -10.23 14.16
N ARG A 340 -10.82 -9.28 13.52
CA ARG A 340 -10.45 -8.78 12.18
C ARG A 340 -9.08 -8.10 12.19
N LEU A 341 -8.79 -7.24 13.17
CA LEU A 341 -7.50 -6.55 13.29
C LEU A 341 -6.32 -7.49 13.54
N LEU A 342 -6.51 -8.54 14.35
CA LEU A 342 -5.46 -9.52 14.63
C LEU A 342 -5.19 -10.44 13.44
N ASN A 343 -6.18 -10.64 12.57
CA ASN A 343 -6.02 -11.40 11.32
C ASN A 343 -5.58 -10.53 10.13
N TYR A 344 -5.73 -9.22 10.22
CA TYR A 344 -5.27 -8.26 9.24
C TYR A 344 -3.75 -8.38 9.06
N ASP A 345 -3.32 -8.53 7.81
CA ASP A 345 -1.91 -8.46 7.44
C ASP A 345 -1.67 -7.13 6.69
N PRO A 346 -0.99 -6.15 7.32
CA PRO A 346 -0.65 -4.89 6.67
C PRO A 346 0.14 -5.06 5.36
N LYS A 347 0.87 -6.17 5.16
CA LYS A 347 1.57 -6.43 3.89
C LYS A 347 0.60 -6.66 2.74
N CYS A 348 -0.59 -7.17 3.02
CA CYS A 348 -1.65 -7.34 2.06
C CYS A 348 -2.44 -6.06 1.79
N ALA A 349 -2.17 -4.96 2.50
CA ALA A 349 -2.98 -3.74 2.40
C ALA A 349 -2.81 -3.03 1.05
N VAL A 350 -1.56 -2.95 0.58
CA VAL A 350 -1.21 -2.24 -0.65
C VAL A 350 -0.15 -3.02 -1.42
N ILE A 351 -0.38 -3.21 -2.72
CA ILE A 351 0.48 -3.99 -3.61
C ILE A 351 0.86 -3.13 -4.81
N GLU A 352 2.15 -2.99 -5.09
CA GLU A 352 2.62 -2.26 -6.28
C GLU A 352 2.27 -3.00 -7.58
N VAL A 353 1.91 -2.26 -8.62
CA VAL A 353 1.68 -2.83 -9.95
C VAL A 353 3.02 -3.34 -10.49
N GLY A 354 3.08 -4.64 -10.83
CA GLY A 354 4.30 -5.33 -11.26
C GLY A 354 5.11 -5.98 -10.13
N SER A 355 4.60 -6.00 -8.89
CA SER A 355 5.23 -6.74 -7.79
C SER A 355 5.38 -8.24 -8.14
N PRO A 356 6.50 -8.89 -7.78
CA PRO A 356 6.68 -10.33 -7.90
C PRO A 356 6.15 -11.12 -6.69
N ASP A 357 5.58 -10.44 -5.69
CA ASP A 357 5.09 -11.06 -4.45
C ASP A 357 4.04 -12.16 -4.75
N PRO A 358 4.10 -13.36 -4.17
CA PRO A 358 3.06 -14.38 -4.31
C PRO A 358 1.63 -13.89 -4.02
N ILE A 359 1.46 -12.93 -3.11
CA ILE A 359 0.17 -12.31 -2.78
C ILE A 359 -0.39 -11.53 -3.99
N SER A 360 0.48 -11.04 -4.87
CA SER A 360 0.13 -10.28 -6.08
C SER A 360 -0.62 -11.10 -7.15
N ASN A 361 -0.79 -12.42 -6.95
CA ASN A 361 -1.59 -13.27 -7.82
C ASN A 361 -2.98 -13.62 -7.26
N ASN A 362 -3.42 -12.95 -6.19
CA ASN A 362 -4.70 -13.21 -5.56
C ASN A 362 -5.81 -12.26 -6.07
N ILE A 363 -6.69 -12.79 -6.92
CA ILE A 363 -7.83 -12.02 -7.49
C ILE A 363 -8.77 -11.47 -6.41
N ILE A 364 -8.92 -12.15 -5.28
CA ILE A 364 -9.82 -11.74 -4.20
C ILE A 364 -9.29 -10.46 -3.55
N PHE A 365 -7.98 -10.32 -3.39
CA PHE A 365 -7.37 -9.13 -2.80
C PHE A 365 -7.28 -7.97 -3.78
N LEU A 366 -6.90 -8.26 -5.02
CA LEU A 366 -6.57 -7.22 -5.99
C LEU A 366 -7.76 -6.74 -6.83
N GLY A 367 -8.83 -7.53 -6.84
CA GLY A 367 -9.86 -7.42 -7.87
C GLY A 367 -9.33 -7.86 -9.24
N ASN A 368 -10.25 -8.03 -10.19
CA ASN A 368 -9.91 -8.49 -11.54
C ASN A 368 -9.02 -7.48 -12.28
N LYS A 369 -9.34 -6.18 -12.16
CA LYS A 369 -8.56 -5.09 -12.77
C LYS A 369 -7.13 -5.03 -12.24
N GLY A 370 -6.97 -5.07 -10.91
CA GLY A 370 -5.66 -4.99 -10.28
C GLY A 370 -4.76 -6.16 -10.67
N LEU A 371 -5.31 -7.37 -10.65
CA LEU A 371 -4.60 -8.58 -11.09
C LEU A 371 -4.13 -8.47 -12.55
N ASN A 372 -5.01 -8.04 -13.45
CA ASN A 372 -4.66 -7.93 -14.87
C ASN A 372 -3.58 -6.87 -15.10
N LEU A 373 -3.59 -5.75 -14.37
CA LEU A 373 -2.52 -4.74 -14.46
C LEU A 373 -1.17 -5.28 -14.00
N ILE A 374 -1.13 -6.06 -12.92
CA ILE A 374 0.09 -6.71 -12.46
C ILE A 374 0.62 -7.67 -13.53
N LYS A 375 -0.23 -8.55 -14.08
CA LYS A 375 0.16 -9.48 -15.13
C LYS A 375 0.66 -8.77 -16.38
N LEU A 376 -0.06 -7.76 -16.86
CA LEU A 376 0.34 -6.93 -18.01
C LEU A 376 1.72 -6.31 -17.80
N LYS A 377 2.00 -5.77 -16.61
CA LYS A 377 3.29 -5.16 -16.32
C LYS A 377 4.41 -6.18 -16.20
N GLN A 378 4.16 -7.37 -15.64
CA GLN A 378 5.13 -8.46 -15.57
C GLN A 378 5.58 -8.95 -16.95
N ILE A 379 4.67 -8.99 -17.92
CA ILE A 379 5.02 -9.32 -19.31
C ILE A 379 5.61 -8.13 -20.08
N GLY A 380 5.80 -6.96 -19.46
CA GLY A 380 6.43 -5.80 -20.11
C GLY A 380 5.51 -5.03 -21.06
N VAL A 381 4.19 -5.15 -20.92
CA VAL A 381 3.26 -4.21 -21.55
C VAL A 381 3.37 -2.85 -20.86
N ALA A 382 3.31 -1.76 -21.65
CA ALA A 382 3.34 -0.40 -21.15
C ALA A 382 2.07 -0.09 -20.35
N VAL A 383 2.13 -0.31 -19.03
CA VAL A 383 1.09 0.01 -18.07
C VAL A 383 1.58 1.17 -17.18
N PRO A 384 0.78 2.24 -17.00
CA PRO A 384 1.18 3.36 -16.15
C PRO A 384 1.47 2.90 -14.71
N ASP A 385 2.46 3.53 -14.06
CA ASP A 385 2.87 3.14 -12.71
C ASP A 385 1.77 3.39 -11.69
N GLY A 386 1.71 2.53 -10.67
CA GLY A 386 0.68 2.61 -9.65
C GLY A 386 0.78 1.51 -8.62
N PHE A 387 -0.24 1.46 -7.77
CA PHE A 387 -0.42 0.46 -6.72
C PHE A 387 -1.90 0.18 -6.50
N ILE A 388 -2.20 -0.96 -5.88
CA ILE A 388 -3.54 -1.46 -5.62
C ILE A 388 -3.71 -1.54 -4.12
N ILE A 389 -4.69 -0.80 -3.59
CA ILE A 389 -5.17 -0.94 -2.22
C ILE A 389 -6.19 -2.07 -2.23
N THR A 390 -5.95 -3.12 -1.46
CA THR A 390 -6.68 -4.38 -1.63
C THR A 390 -8.07 -4.38 -0.97
N THR A 391 -8.85 -5.41 -1.27
CA THR A 391 -10.14 -5.67 -0.58
C THR A 391 -9.97 -5.94 0.91
N GLU A 392 -8.76 -6.25 1.39
CA GLU A 392 -8.49 -6.42 2.82
C GLU A 392 -8.66 -5.09 3.57
N VAL A 393 -8.23 -3.98 2.95
CA VAL A 393 -8.45 -2.63 3.49
C VAL A 393 -9.95 -2.30 3.51
N TYR A 394 -10.71 -2.72 2.50
CA TYR A 394 -12.18 -2.57 2.49
C TYR A 394 -12.81 -3.29 3.69
N LYS A 395 -12.45 -4.55 3.94
CA LYS A 395 -12.98 -5.35 5.06
C LYS A 395 -12.61 -4.78 6.44
N CYS A 396 -11.46 -4.13 6.54
CA CYS A 396 -10.98 -3.47 7.75
C CYS A 396 -11.28 -1.97 7.80
N ARG A 397 -12.04 -1.43 6.84
CA ARG A 397 -12.26 0.02 6.68
C ARG A 397 -12.84 0.67 7.93
N GLU A 398 -13.83 0.05 8.56
CA GLU A 398 -14.40 0.56 9.82
C GLU A 398 -13.34 0.72 10.90
N ILE A 399 -12.43 -0.26 11.04
CA ILE A 399 -11.36 -0.24 12.04
C ILE A 399 -10.35 0.83 11.67
N ILE A 400 -9.93 0.90 10.41
CA ILE A 400 -8.97 1.89 9.91
C ILE A 400 -9.52 3.32 10.08
N ASN A 401 -10.82 3.53 9.97
CA ASN A 401 -11.43 4.85 10.10
C ASN A 401 -11.66 5.27 11.56
N HIS A 402 -12.06 4.35 12.45
CA HIS A 402 -12.39 4.68 13.83
C HIS A 402 -11.24 4.48 14.84
N TYR A 403 -10.26 3.63 14.52
CA TYR A 403 -9.10 3.38 15.37
C TYR A 403 -7.89 4.17 14.87
N LYS A 404 -7.63 5.31 15.52
CA LYS A 404 -6.58 6.27 15.12
C LYS A 404 -5.20 5.64 14.82
N PRO A 405 -4.67 4.69 15.62
CA PRO A 405 -3.40 4.02 15.29
C PRO A 405 -3.42 3.25 13.96
N ALA A 406 -4.52 2.52 13.66
CA ALA A 406 -4.68 1.83 12.37
C ALA A 406 -4.78 2.83 11.20
N ASN A 407 -5.47 3.95 11.40
CA ASN A 407 -5.54 5.03 10.41
C ASN A 407 -4.15 5.57 10.05
N ILE A 408 -3.35 5.91 11.07
CA ILE A 408 -2.00 6.44 10.89
C ILE A 408 -1.12 5.43 10.16
N ASN A 409 -1.21 4.15 10.55
CA ASN A 409 -0.45 3.08 9.91
C ASN A 409 -0.81 2.95 8.42
N PHE A 410 -2.10 2.89 8.09
CA PHE A 410 -2.58 2.83 6.69
C PHE A 410 -2.13 4.04 5.88
N LYS A 411 -2.28 5.26 6.42
CA LYS A 411 -1.84 6.50 5.76
C LYS A 411 -0.33 6.49 5.48
N ARG A 412 0.48 5.97 6.41
CA ARG A 412 1.94 5.83 6.23
C ARG A 412 2.28 4.86 5.08
N TYR A 413 1.55 3.76 4.95
CA TYR A 413 1.72 2.83 3.83
C TYR A 413 1.37 3.47 2.48
N VAL A 414 0.21 4.14 2.37
CA VAL A 414 -0.18 4.84 1.15
C VAL A 414 0.84 5.94 0.80
N ALA A 415 1.30 6.72 1.78
CA ALA A 415 2.32 7.75 1.55
C ALA A 415 3.65 7.16 1.04
N LYS A 416 4.09 6.00 1.56
CA LYS A 416 5.26 5.28 1.04
C LYS A 416 5.09 4.88 -0.42
N MET A 417 3.90 4.41 -0.80
CA MET A 417 3.61 3.99 -2.17
C MET A 417 3.55 5.19 -3.13
N VAL A 418 2.98 6.32 -2.69
CA VAL A 418 3.04 7.58 -3.44
C VAL A 418 4.49 8.03 -3.62
N ALA A 419 5.32 8.00 -2.59
CA ALA A 419 6.74 8.35 -2.70
C ALA A 419 7.51 7.44 -3.67
N ASN A 420 7.18 6.15 -3.73
CA ASN A 420 7.74 5.23 -4.72
C ASN A 420 7.27 5.58 -6.14
N LEU A 421 6.00 5.96 -6.32
CA LEU A 421 5.45 6.43 -7.59
C LEU A 421 6.14 7.72 -8.06
N GLU A 422 6.38 8.67 -7.16
CA GLU A 422 7.13 9.91 -7.45
C GLU A 422 8.55 9.61 -7.95
N LYS A 423 9.25 8.66 -7.30
CA LYS A 423 10.59 8.22 -7.73
C LYS A 423 10.60 7.56 -9.12
N ARG A 424 9.58 6.75 -9.45
CA ARG A 424 9.50 6.08 -10.76
C ARG A 424 9.13 7.05 -11.88
N THR A 425 8.16 7.92 -11.62
CA THR A 425 7.64 8.87 -12.60
C THR A 425 8.50 10.13 -12.74
N GLN A 426 9.42 10.38 -11.81
CA GLN A 426 10.21 11.62 -11.72
C GLN A 426 9.32 12.87 -11.61
N LYS A 427 8.12 12.74 -11.05
CA LYS A 427 7.14 13.80 -10.77
C LYS A 427 6.85 13.85 -9.26
N ARG A 428 6.22 14.91 -8.77
CA ARG A 428 5.86 15.06 -7.35
C ARG A 428 4.38 15.32 -7.14
N PHE A 429 3.75 14.59 -6.22
CA PHE A 429 2.34 14.69 -5.93
C PHE A 429 2.05 15.96 -5.15
N GLY A 430 1.26 16.86 -5.75
CA GLY A 430 0.97 18.17 -5.20
C GLY A 430 2.03 19.25 -5.40
N ASP A 431 3.09 19.00 -6.20
CA ASP A 431 4.06 20.04 -6.59
C ASP A 431 3.59 20.78 -7.84
N PRO A 432 3.30 22.09 -7.79
CA PRO A 432 2.90 22.86 -8.97
C PRO A 432 3.97 22.87 -10.08
N LYS A 433 5.27 22.76 -9.76
CA LYS A 433 6.35 22.86 -10.75
C LYS A 433 6.52 21.59 -11.58
N ASN A 434 6.24 20.43 -11.01
CA ASN A 434 6.35 19.14 -11.69
C ASN A 434 5.29 18.15 -11.18
N PRO A 435 4.00 18.43 -11.49
CA PRO A 435 2.89 17.77 -10.84
C PRO A 435 2.74 16.32 -11.30
N LEU A 436 2.64 15.42 -10.32
CA LEU A 436 2.09 14.07 -10.49
C LEU A 436 0.58 14.13 -10.28
N LEU A 437 -0.18 13.71 -11.29
CA LEU A 437 -1.63 13.51 -11.18
C LEU A 437 -1.93 12.01 -11.21
N ILE A 438 -2.97 11.62 -10.48
CA ILE A 438 -3.27 10.20 -10.24
C ILE A 438 -4.76 9.93 -10.55
N SER A 439 -5.05 8.73 -11.03
CA SER A 439 -6.40 8.16 -11.10
C SER A 439 -6.61 7.21 -9.92
N VAL A 440 -7.82 7.22 -9.36
CA VAL A 440 -8.26 6.35 -8.28
C VAL A 440 -9.50 5.61 -8.77
N ARG A 441 -9.33 4.34 -9.12
CA ARG A 441 -10.33 3.53 -9.83
C ARG A 441 -10.76 2.33 -8.98
N SER A 442 -12.04 2.05 -8.96
CA SER A 442 -12.58 0.81 -8.36
C SER A 442 -12.14 -0.44 -9.12
N GLY A 443 -11.88 -1.52 -8.37
CA GLY A 443 -11.56 -2.85 -8.90
C GLY A 443 -12.15 -3.95 -8.03
N SER A 444 -13.34 -4.44 -8.37
CA SER A 444 -13.95 -5.59 -7.71
C SER A 444 -13.41 -6.92 -8.26
N SER A 445 -13.51 -7.98 -7.45
CA SER A 445 -13.15 -9.35 -7.87
C SER A 445 -14.04 -9.85 -9.01
N ILE A 446 -15.33 -9.53 -8.93
CA ILE A 446 -16.31 -9.78 -9.98
C ILE A 446 -16.63 -8.46 -10.65
N SER A 447 -16.49 -8.39 -11.97
CA SER A 447 -16.65 -7.15 -12.75
C SER A 447 -18.05 -6.54 -12.59
N GLN A 448 -18.10 -5.24 -12.28
CA GLN A 448 -19.34 -4.45 -12.23
C GLN A 448 -19.17 -3.20 -13.13
N PRO A 449 -19.33 -3.34 -14.47
CA PRO A 449 -19.02 -2.28 -15.42
C PRO A 449 -19.89 -1.03 -15.16
N GLY A 450 -19.25 0.13 -14.98
CA GLY A 450 -19.94 1.41 -14.78
C GLY A 450 -20.59 1.62 -13.41
N MET A 451 -20.67 0.60 -12.54
CA MET A 451 -21.44 0.70 -11.29
C MET A 451 -20.71 1.41 -10.14
N LEU A 452 -19.38 1.34 -10.15
CA LEU A 452 -18.53 1.84 -9.08
C LEU A 452 -17.80 3.12 -9.50
N ASP A 453 -17.53 3.99 -8.54
CA ASP A 453 -16.94 5.30 -8.81
C ASP A 453 -15.48 5.19 -9.26
N SER A 454 -15.02 6.22 -9.96
CA SER A 454 -13.63 6.43 -10.35
C SER A 454 -13.35 7.93 -10.36
N PHE A 455 -12.19 8.31 -9.83
CA PHE A 455 -11.72 9.69 -9.82
C PHE A 455 -10.52 9.81 -10.74
N LEU A 456 -10.59 10.73 -11.69
CA LEU A 456 -9.48 11.07 -12.57
C LEU A 456 -8.89 12.41 -12.17
N ASN A 457 -7.61 12.62 -12.49
CA ASN A 457 -6.90 13.88 -12.22
C ASN A 457 -6.84 14.28 -10.73
N VAL A 458 -6.82 13.31 -9.82
CA VAL A 458 -6.63 13.55 -8.39
C VAL A 458 -5.27 14.21 -8.15
N GLY A 459 -5.25 15.24 -7.32
CA GLY A 459 -4.11 16.13 -7.10
C GLY A 459 -4.22 17.47 -7.82
N LEU A 460 -5.26 17.70 -8.64
CA LEU A 460 -5.53 19.00 -9.22
C LEU A 460 -6.15 19.97 -8.20
N ASN A 461 -5.68 21.20 -8.23
CA ASN A 461 -6.32 22.39 -7.68
C ASN A 461 -6.08 23.56 -8.65
N GLU A 462 -6.59 24.75 -8.34
CA GLU A 462 -6.46 25.91 -9.23
C GLU A 462 -5.00 26.31 -9.48
N GLU A 463 -4.14 26.23 -8.46
CA GLU A 463 -2.72 26.56 -8.56
C GLU A 463 -2.00 25.58 -9.51
N ILE A 464 -2.21 24.29 -9.31
CA ILE A 464 -1.59 23.23 -10.12
C ILE A 464 -2.15 23.28 -11.54
N ALA A 465 -3.45 23.52 -11.74
CA ALA A 465 -4.03 23.71 -13.07
C ALA A 465 -3.40 24.91 -13.80
N ALA A 466 -3.26 26.05 -13.12
CA ALA A 466 -2.59 27.22 -13.69
C ALA A 466 -1.12 26.97 -14.01
N SER A 467 -0.43 26.14 -13.23
CA SER A 467 0.96 25.75 -13.51
C SER A 467 1.06 24.79 -14.70
N ILE A 468 0.20 23.77 -14.78
CA ILE A 468 0.12 22.84 -15.91
C ILE A 468 -0.17 23.60 -17.21
N ALA A 469 -1.03 24.63 -17.17
CA ALA A 469 -1.30 25.50 -18.32
C ALA A 469 -0.02 26.14 -18.87
N LYS A 470 0.88 26.57 -17.99
CA LYS A 470 2.18 27.18 -18.35
C LYS A 470 3.18 26.13 -18.85
N ILE A 471 3.32 25.01 -18.15
CA ILE A 471 4.30 23.96 -18.45
C ILE A 471 3.98 23.28 -19.79
N SER A 472 2.72 22.90 -19.99
CA SER A 472 2.26 22.23 -21.22
C SER A 472 2.12 23.18 -22.41
N LYS A 473 2.16 24.51 -22.17
CA LYS A 473 1.77 25.55 -23.14
C LYS A 473 0.37 25.31 -23.74
N ASN A 474 -0.48 24.58 -23.03
CA ASN A 474 -1.83 24.23 -23.44
C ASN A 474 -2.80 24.56 -22.29
N PRO A 475 -3.22 25.83 -22.15
CA PRO A 475 -4.12 26.23 -21.08
C PRO A 475 -5.48 25.52 -21.19
N TRP A 476 -5.94 25.22 -22.40
CA TRP A 476 -7.18 24.48 -22.59
C TRP A 476 -7.12 23.08 -21.95
N PHE A 477 -6.04 22.33 -22.16
CA PHE A 477 -5.85 21.00 -21.56
C PHE A 477 -5.87 21.04 -20.03
N ALA A 478 -5.17 22.02 -19.43
CA ALA A 478 -5.07 22.14 -17.99
C ALA A 478 -6.44 22.42 -17.35
N TRP A 479 -7.18 23.39 -17.89
CA TRP A 479 -8.51 23.75 -17.38
C TRP A 479 -9.58 22.72 -17.74
N ASP A 480 -9.46 22.01 -18.88
CA ASP A 480 -10.33 20.88 -19.22
C ASP A 480 -10.19 19.74 -18.21
N SER A 481 -8.94 19.44 -17.81
CA SER A 481 -8.65 18.40 -16.82
C SER A 481 -9.16 18.82 -15.43
N TYR A 482 -9.04 20.11 -15.08
CA TYR A 482 -9.58 20.63 -13.82
C TYR A 482 -11.11 20.59 -13.76
N ARG A 483 -11.83 21.04 -14.79
CA ARG A 483 -13.30 20.93 -14.78
C ARG A 483 -13.78 19.47 -14.68
N ARG A 484 -13.04 18.53 -15.28
CA ARG A 484 -13.37 17.09 -15.22
C ARG A 484 -13.18 16.53 -13.82
N PHE A 485 -12.09 16.93 -13.15
CA PHE A 485 -11.89 16.62 -11.74
C PHE A 485 -13.06 17.14 -10.90
N ILE A 486 -13.47 18.40 -11.08
CA ILE A 486 -14.60 19.00 -10.35
C ILE A 486 -15.92 18.29 -10.66
N GLN A 487 -16.19 17.96 -11.92
CA GLN A 487 -17.39 17.24 -12.33
C GLN A 487 -17.46 15.87 -11.67
N GLY A 488 -16.39 15.07 -11.77
CA GLY A 488 -16.33 13.75 -11.13
C GLY A 488 -16.43 13.83 -9.61
N TYR A 489 -15.81 14.85 -9.00
CA TYR A 489 -15.93 15.12 -7.57
C TYR A 489 -17.38 15.43 -7.20
N GLY A 490 -18.04 16.38 -7.85
CA GLY A 490 -19.42 16.75 -7.56
C GLY A 490 -20.41 15.60 -7.74
N MET A 491 -20.23 14.79 -8.79
CA MET A 491 -21.06 13.60 -9.04
C MET A 491 -20.94 12.55 -7.95
N ALA A 492 -19.73 12.36 -7.38
CA ALA A 492 -19.55 11.45 -6.24
C ALA A 492 -20.26 11.91 -4.96
N PHE A 493 -20.56 13.21 -4.84
CA PHE A 493 -21.35 13.79 -3.75
C PHE A 493 -22.84 13.99 -4.12
N GLY A 494 -23.30 13.41 -5.24
CA GLY A 494 -24.71 13.37 -5.62
C GLY A 494 -25.21 14.53 -6.48
N ILE A 495 -24.33 15.41 -6.97
CA ILE A 495 -24.70 16.42 -7.97
C ILE A 495 -24.97 15.71 -9.30
N LYS A 496 -26.07 16.04 -9.97
CA LYS A 496 -26.44 15.39 -11.24
C LYS A 496 -25.55 15.87 -12.37
N ARG A 497 -25.29 14.98 -13.33
CA ARG A 497 -24.54 15.30 -14.54
C ARG A 497 -25.17 16.45 -15.32
N ASP A 498 -26.50 16.46 -15.42
CA ASP A 498 -27.29 17.45 -16.17
C ASP A 498 -27.01 18.89 -15.73
N ASP A 499 -26.73 19.10 -14.44
CA ASP A 499 -26.43 20.42 -13.88
C ASP A 499 -25.10 20.96 -14.46
N PHE A 500 -24.08 20.09 -14.58
CA PHE A 500 -22.81 20.42 -15.23
C PHE A 500 -22.96 20.59 -16.74
N ASP A 501 -23.77 19.77 -17.38
CA ASP A 501 -24.02 19.83 -18.82
C ASP A 501 -24.76 21.12 -19.20
N HIS A 502 -25.66 21.61 -18.35
CA HIS A 502 -26.33 22.91 -18.52
C HIS A 502 -25.33 24.07 -18.54
N ILE A 503 -24.33 24.06 -17.64
CA ILE A 503 -23.30 25.11 -17.59
C ILE A 503 -22.50 25.16 -18.89
N ILE A 504 -21.95 24.01 -19.33
CA ILE A 504 -21.11 23.99 -20.53
C ILE A 504 -21.94 24.24 -21.81
N TYR A 505 -23.21 23.85 -21.82
CA TYR A 505 -24.15 24.19 -22.90
C TYR A 505 -24.41 25.70 -22.98
N SER A 506 -24.65 26.34 -21.83
CA SER A 506 -24.88 27.79 -21.75
C SER A 506 -23.64 28.57 -22.21
N SER A 507 -22.45 28.19 -21.74
CA SER A 507 -21.19 28.83 -22.17
C SER A 507 -20.90 28.65 -23.67
N LYS A 508 -21.25 27.50 -24.25
CA LYS A 508 -21.17 27.28 -25.71
C LYS A 508 -22.08 28.22 -26.47
N LYS A 509 -23.33 28.37 -26.01
CA LYS A 509 -24.34 29.23 -26.63
C LYS A 509 -23.94 30.71 -26.55
N GLU A 510 -23.47 31.16 -25.39
CA GLU A 510 -22.98 32.53 -25.17
C GLU A 510 -21.75 32.85 -26.04
N SER A 511 -20.87 31.87 -26.24
CA SER A 511 -19.67 32.04 -27.06
C SER A 511 -19.88 31.79 -28.56
N GLY A 512 -21.08 31.38 -28.99
CA GLY A 512 -21.36 31.02 -30.39
C GLY A 512 -20.60 29.78 -30.89
N ILE A 513 -20.20 28.87 -29.99
CA ILE A 513 -19.35 27.73 -30.29
C ILE A 513 -20.17 26.43 -30.36
N GLY A 514 -20.05 25.69 -31.47
CA GLY A 514 -20.74 24.40 -31.64
C GLY A 514 -20.14 23.24 -30.82
N PHE A 515 -18.83 23.20 -30.62
CA PHE A 515 -18.13 22.08 -29.98
C PHE A 515 -17.14 22.53 -28.90
N LYS A 516 -17.06 21.78 -27.79
CA LYS A 516 -16.15 22.04 -26.65
C LYS A 516 -14.69 22.27 -27.07
N ARG A 517 -14.22 21.52 -28.07
CA ARG A 517 -12.83 21.59 -28.58
C ARG A 517 -12.44 22.94 -29.17
N TYR A 518 -13.41 23.84 -29.40
CA TYR A 518 -13.18 25.18 -29.93
C TYR A 518 -13.15 26.27 -28.85
N PHE A 519 -13.34 25.94 -27.58
CA PHE A 519 -13.09 26.90 -26.51
C PHE A 519 -11.62 27.31 -26.48
N THR A 520 -11.36 28.58 -26.16
CA THR A 520 -10.01 29.04 -25.78
C THR A 520 -9.65 28.55 -24.39
N GLY A 521 -8.36 28.68 -24.01
CA GLY A 521 -7.92 28.37 -22.65
C GLY A 521 -8.65 29.16 -21.57
N ASP A 522 -8.89 30.45 -21.80
CA ASP A 522 -9.59 31.32 -20.86
C ASP A 522 -11.09 31.01 -20.76
N GLN A 523 -11.73 30.67 -21.89
CA GLN A 523 -13.12 30.20 -21.87
C GLN A 523 -13.26 28.88 -21.11
N MET A 524 -12.34 27.94 -21.32
CA MET A 524 -12.34 26.67 -20.58
C MET A 524 -12.09 26.89 -19.07
N LYS A 525 -11.22 27.85 -18.72
CA LYS A 525 -11.02 28.28 -17.33
C LYS A 525 -12.32 28.80 -16.71
N ALA A 526 -13.06 29.65 -17.42
CA ALA A 526 -14.33 30.18 -16.93
C ALA A 526 -15.35 29.06 -16.67
N VAL A 527 -15.44 28.07 -17.56
CA VAL A 527 -16.29 26.88 -17.36
C VAL A 527 -15.85 26.09 -16.12
N ALA A 528 -14.55 25.86 -15.94
CA ALA A 528 -14.03 25.13 -14.78
C ALA A 528 -14.36 25.83 -13.45
N LEU A 529 -14.27 27.17 -13.41
CA LEU A 529 -14.63 27.94 -12.23
C LEU A 529 -16.14 27.96 -11.99
N ALA A 530 -16.97 27.97 -13.03
CA ALA A 530 -18.42 27.82 -12.91
C ALA A 530 -18.82 26.44 -12.34
N TYR A 531 -18.11 25.37 -12.74
CA TYR A 531 -18.29 24.03 -12.16
C TYR A 531 -17.93 24.01 -10.67
N LYS A 532 -16.83 24.67 -10.30
CA LYS A 532 -16.44 24.82 -8.89
C LYS A 532 -17.51 25.59 -8.10
N GLN A 533 -18.07 26.65 -8.68
CA GLN A 533 -19.13 27.42 -8.03
C GLN A 533 -20.39 26.57 -7.81
N LEU A 534 -20.84 25.81 -8.81
CA LEU A 534 -21.96 24.87 -8.66
C LEU A 534 -21.74 23.88 -7.52
N LEU A 535 -20.51 23.34 -7.40
CA LEU A 535 -20.12 22.43 -6.34
C LEU A 535 -20.27 23.08 -4.95
N LEU A 536 -19.78 24.32 -4.80
CA LEU A 536 -19.86 25.07 -3.54
C LEU A 536 -21.30 25.46 -3.20
N ASP A 537 -22.08 25.92 -4.18
CA ASP A 537 -23.49 26.30 -4.02
C ASP A 537 -24.37 25.10 -3.62
N SER A 538 -23.97 23.90 -4.03
CA SER A 538 -24.61 22.63 -3.63
C SER A 538 -24.19 22.15 -2.23
N GLY A 539 -23.39 22.92 -1.50
CA GLY A 539 -22.93 22.60 -0.14
C GLY A 539 -21.81 21.57 -0.07
N VAL A 540 -21.21 21.20 -1.22
CA VAL A 540 -20.08 20.26 -1.27
C VAL A 540 -18.79 21.03 -1.00
N GLN A 541 -17.98 20.57 -0.04
CA GLN A 541 -16.68 21.19 0.23
C GLN A 541 -15.62 20.60 -0.70
N LEU A 542 -14.86 21.47 -1.38
CA LEU A 542 -13.72 21.07 -2.20
C LEU A 542 -12.44 21.03 -1.35
N ILE A 543 -11.84 19.85 -1.24
CA ILE A 543 -10.55 19.68 -0.57
C ILE A 543 -9.43 20.15 -1.52
N GLU A 544 -8.64 21.14 -1.12
CA GLU A 544 -7.56 21.70 -1.95
C GLU A 544 -6.22 20.95 -1.77
N SER A 545 -6.03 20.23 -0.66
CA SER A 545 -4.84 19.43 -0.35
C SER A 545 -4.81 18.14 -1.19
N PRO A 546 -3.83 17.94 -2.09
CA PRO A 546 -3.73 16.75 -2.94
C PRO A 546 -3.72 15.43 -2.16
N VAL A 547 -3.05 15.40 -1.01
CA VAL A 547 -2.98 14.21 -0.15
C VAL A 547 -4.35 13.88 0.44
N ASP A 548 -5.08 14.90 0.90
CA ASP A 548 -6.43 14.69 1.46
C ASP A 548 -7.44 14.35 0.36
N GLN A 549 -7.29 14.90 -0.85
CA GLN A 549 -8.06 14.49 -2.04
C GLN A 549 -7.87 13.00 -2.34
N LEU A 550 -6.64 12.47 -2.24
CA LEU A 550 -6.37 11.04 -2.46
C LEU A 550 -7.11 10.17 -1.45
N PHE A 551 -7.04 10.48 -0.16
CA PHE A 551 -7.75 9.71 0.86
C PHE A 551 -9.27 9.82 0.74
N LEU A 552 -9.79 11.00 0.35
CA LEU A 552 -11.20 11.17 0.04
C LEU A 552 -11.61 10.29 -1.14
N ALA A 553 -10.86 10.30 -2.24
CA ALA A 553 -11.16 9.49 -3.42
C ALA A 553 -11.13 7.98 -3.09
N ILE A 554 -10.17 7.53 -2.29
CA ILE A 554 -10.10 6.13 -1.81
C ILE A 554 -11.37 5.78 -1.01
N ASP A 555 -11.76 6.65 -0.06
CA ASP A 555 -12.93 6.42 0.78
C ASP A 555 -14.24 6.42 -0.03
N GLN A 556 -14.38 7.34 -1.00
CA GLN A 556 -15.53 7.39 -1.90
C GLN A 556 -15.60 6.17 -2.81
N VAL A 557 -14.48 5.71 -3.38
CA VAL A 557 -14.46 4.47 -4.16
C VAL A 557 -14.91 3.28 -3.31
N PHE A 558 -14.45 3.16 -2.06
CA PHE A 558 -14.95 2.13 -1.16
C PHE A 558 -16.45 2.31 -0.84
N SER A 559 -16.92 3.53 -0.59
CA SER A 559 -18.35 3.81 -0.34
C SER A 559 -19.22 3.46 -1.54
N SER A 560 -18.71 3.62 -2.77
CA SER A 560 -19.46 3.33 -3.99
C SER A 560 -19.92 1.87 -4.08
N TRP A 561 -19.24 0.94 -3.41
CA TRP A 561 -19.69 -0.45 -3.29
C TRP A 561 -21.05 -0.56 -2.60
N GLU A 562 -21.33 0.31 -1.64
CA GLU A 562 -22.58 0.33 -0.87
C GLU A 562 -23.68 1.19 -1.51
N SER A 563 -23.39 1.82 -2.66
CA SER A 563 -24.35 2.64 -3.39
C SER A 563 -25.57 1.82 -3.84
N LYS A 564 -26.72 2.49 -3.97
CA LYS A 564 -27.97 1.85 -4.40
C LYS A 564 -27.80 1.12 -5.75
N ARG A 565 -27.18 1.78 -6.75
CA ARG A 565 -26.93 1.18 -8.07
C ARG A 565 -26.05 -0.07 -8.02
N ALA A 566 -25.01 -0.07 -7.18
CA ALA A 566 -24.10 -1.21 -7.06
C ALA A 566 -24.80 -2.39 -6.35
N LYS A 567 -25.60 -2.12 -5.32
CA LYS A 567 -26.44 -3.14 -4.65
C LYS A 567 -27.49 -3.73 -5.59
N ASP A 568 -28.16 -2.87 -6.35
CA ASP A 568 -29.17 -3.29 -7.33
C ASP A 568 -28.53 -4.19 -8.40
N TYR A 569 -27.39 -3.78 -8.96
CA TYR A 569 -26.63 -4.60 -9.91
C TYR A 569 -26.22 -5.96 -9.31
N ARG A 570 -25.67 -5.98 -8.10
CA ARG A 570 -25.28 -7.23 -7.44
C ARG A 570 -26.46 -8.16 -7.19
N ARG A 571 -27.61 -7.61 -6.80
CA ARG A 571 -28.84 -8.37 -6.61
C ARG A 571 -29.34 -8.99 -7.91
N ILE A 572 -29.34 -8.22 -9.01
CA ILE A 572 -29.73 -8.71 -10.35
C ILE A 572 -28.78 -9.83 -10.81
N MET A 573 -27.48 -9.66 -10.58
CA MET A 573 -26.45 -10.61 -11.03
C MET A 573 -26.17 -11.77 -10.06
N GLY A 574 -26.82 -11.80 -8.87
CA GLY A 574 -26.57 -12.83 -7.85
C GLY A 574 -25.18 -12.77 -7.20
N ILE A 575 -24.60 -11.57 -7.04
CA ILE A 575 -23.27 -11.35 -6.47
C ILE A 575 -23.39 -11.05 -4.96
N SER A 576 -22.56 -11.70 -4.13
CA SER A 576 -22.49 -11.44 -2.68
C SER A 576 -21.93 -10.06 -2.34
N ASP A 577 -22.50 -9.41 -1.32
CA ASP A 577 -22.04 -8.13 -0.78
C ASP A 577 -20.68 -8.23 -0.05
N ASP A 578 -20.30 -9.43 0.42
CA ASP A 578 -19.11 -9.65 1.26
C ASP A 578 -17.77 -9.59 0.51
N TRP A 579 -17.81 -9.53 -0.82
CA TRP A 579 -16.60 -9.45 -1.65
C TRP A 579 -15.83 -8.15 -1.48
N GLY A 580 -16.56 -7.02 -1.40
CA GLY A 580 -15.99 -5.68 -1.41
C GLY A 580 -15.30 -5.29 -2.72
N THR A 581 -14.59 -4.16 -2.69
CA THR A 581 -13.83 -3.64 -3.83
C THR A 581 -12.39 -3.29 -3.42
N ALA A 582 -11.45 -3.48 -4.35
CA ALA A 582 -10.12 -2.89 -4.27
C ALA A 582 -10.11 -1.50 -4.91
N VAL A 583 -9.04 -0.74 -4.68
CA VAL A 583 -8.79 0.57 -5.27
C VAL A 583 -7.47 0.56 -6.01
N THR A 584 -7.51 0.80 -7.31
CA THR A 584 -6.31 0.98 -8.15
C THR A 584 -5.95 2.45 -8.19
N VAL A 585 -4.75 2.77 -7.73
CA VAL A 585 -4.16 4.12 -7.73
C VAL A 585 -3.05 4.15 -8.77
N GLN A 586 -3.23 4.93 -9.84
CA GLN A 586 -2.34 4.88 -11.01
C GLN A 586 -2.01 6.27 -11.54
N SER A 587 -0.77 6.51 -11.98
CA SER A 587 -0.36 7.76 -12.62
C SER A 587 -1.23 8.08 -13.83
N MET A 588 -1.68 9.33 -13.95
CA MET A 588 -2.47 9.77 -15.10
C MET A 588 -1.66 9.71 -16.39
N VAL A 589 -2.35 9.29 -17.45
CA VAL A 589 -1.97 9.40 -18.86
C VAL A 589 -3.12 10.10 -19.59
N PHE A 590 -2.81 11.05 -20.47
CA PHE A 590 -3.76 12.03 -20.98
C PHE A 590 -4.04 11.87 -22.48
N GLY A 591 -5.21 11.31 -22.81
CA GLY A 591 -5.73 11.30 -24.19
C GLY A 591 -6.18 12.67 -24.70
N ASN A 592 -6.27 13.68 -23.81
CA ASN A 592 -6.64 15.05 -24.12
C ASN A 592 -5.46 16.05 -24.10
N LEU A 593 -4.21 15.56 -24.04
CA LEU A 593 -3.01 16.40 -23.96
C LEU A 593 -2.81 17.27 -25.21
N SER A 594 -3.05 16.70 -26.39
CA SER A 594 -2.86 17.35 -27.67
C SER A 594 -3.80 16.77 -28.75
N ARG A 595 -3.65 17.22 -30.00
CA ARG A 595 -4.36 16.63 -31.15
C ARG A 595 -3.74 15.31 -31.62
N GLN A 596 -2.54 15.00 -31.14
CA GLN A 596 -1.83 13.75 -31.38
C GLN A 596 -2.08 12.71 -30.27
N SER A 597 -2.94 13.04 -29.31
CA SER A 597 -3.28 12.20 -28.18
C SER A 597 -4.70 11.68 -28.31
N GLY A 598 -5.00 10.54 -27.69
CA GLY A 598 -6.33 9.96 -27.70
C GLY A 598 -6.50 8.82 -26.72
N SER A 599 -7.75 8.38 -26.57
CA SER A 599 -8.12 7.24 -25.73
C SER A 599 -9.12 6.38 -26.47
N GLY A 600 -9.15 5.09 -26.15
CA GLY A 600 -10.07 4.15 -26.78
C GLY A 600 -10.24 2.86 -26.02
N VAL A 601 -11.19 2.07 -26.50
CA VAL A 601 -11.44 0.70 -26.07
C VAL A 601 -11.34 -0.19 -27.31
N VAL A 602 -10.52 -1.22 -27.24
CA VAL A 602 -10.31 -2.18 -28.32
C VAL A 602 -10.68 -3.59 -27.87
N PHE A 603 -11.37 -4.30 -28.73
CA PHE A 603 -11.60 -5.72 -28.68
C PHE A 603 -10.57 -6.42 -29.55
N SER A 604 -9.98 -7.49 -29.02
CA SER A 604 -9.05 -8.36 -29.76
C SER A 604 -9.69 -9.02 -30.98
N HIS A 605 -11.00 -9.28 -30.92
CA HIS A 605 -11.79 -9.93 -31.95
C HIS A 605 -12.99 -9.08 -32.31
N SER A 606 -13.48 -9.23 -33.54
CA SER A 606 -14.70 -8.54 -33.96
C SER A 606 -15.92 -9.13 -33.24
N PRO A 607 -16.74 -8.31 -32.56
CA PRO A 607 -18.03 -8.77 -32.05
C PRO A 607 -19.06 -9.00 -33.18
N ARG A 608 -18.76 -8.59 -34.42
CA ARG A 608 -19.68 -8.69 -35.57
C ARG A 608 -19.35 -9.81 -36.53
N LEU A 609 -18.07 -10.01 -36.80
CA LEU A 609 -17.61 -10.98 -37.80
C LEU A 609 -17.36 -12.35 -37.17
N PRO A 610 -17.73 -13.45 -37.85
CA PRO A 610 -17.39 -14.78 -37.39
C PRO A 610 -15.88 -15.04 -37.57
N GLY A 611 -15.27 -15.74 -36.60
CA GLY A 611 -13.90 -16.20 -36.68
C GLY A 611 -13.15 -16.02 -35.36
N ASP A 612 -12.07 -16.79 -35.20
CA ASP A 612 -11.17 -16.75 -34.04
C ASP A 612 -9.83 -16.06 -34.38
N THR A 613 -9.84 -15.26 -35.44
CA THR A 613 -8.67 -14.48 -35.86
C THR A 613 -8.71 -13.12 -35.19
N ILE A 614 -7.58 -12.70 -34.62
CA ILE A 614 -7.42 -11.36 -34.06
C ILE A 614 -7.73 -10.32 -35.14
N ARG A 615 -8.75 -9.51 -34.87
CA ARG A 615 -9.21 -8.39 -35.70
C ARG A 615 -9.61 -7.28 -34.75
N LEU A 616 -8.74 -6.28 -34.64
CA LEU A 616 -8.95 -5.17 -33.72
C LEU A 616 -10.23 -4.43 -34.10
N TRP A 617 -11.13 -4.30 -33.13
CA TRP A 617 -12.43 -3.67 -33.30
C TRP A 617 -12.73 -2.81 -32.09
N GLY A 618 -13.38 -1.67 -32.23
CA GLY A 618 -13.79 -0.89 -31.07
C GLY A 618 -13.98 0.59 -31.37
N ASP A 619 -13.81 1.41 -30.35
CA ASP A 619 -14.09 2.84 -30.41
C ASP A 619 -12.91 3.62 -29.83
N PHE A 620 -12.45 4.66 -30.53
CA PHE A 620 -11.46 5.61 -30.01
C PHE A 620 -11.86 7.06 -30.27
N THR A 621 -11.20 7.98 -29.59
CA THR A 621 -11.38 9.43 -29.77
C THR A 621 -10.03 10.14 -29.69
N ILE A 622 -9.92 11.24 -30.44
CA ILE A 622 -8.76 12.14 -30.43
C ILE A 622 -9.03 13.31 -29.48
N GLY A 623 -8.05 13.70 -28.67
CA GLY A 623 -8.10 14.89 -27.81
C GLY A 623 -9.12 14.81 -26.67
N ASN A 624 -9.43 13.61 -26.19
CA ASN A 624 -10.45 13.32 -25.18
C ASN A 624 -9.95 12.22 -24.22
N GLN A 625 -10.56 12.11 -23.04
CA GLN A 625 -10.21 11.08 -22.05
C GLN A 625 -11.09 9.84 -22.22
N GLY A 626 -10.66 8.69 -21.68
CA GLY A 626 -11.38 7.42 -21.81
C GLY A 626 -12.85 7.46 -21.36
N GLU A 627 -13.17 8.30 -20.37
CA GLU A 627 -14.56 8.53 -19.92
C GLU A 627 -15.48 9.02 -21.05
N ASP A 628 -14.96 9.82 -21.99
CA ASP A 628 -15.76 10.33 -23.11
C ASP A 628 -16.19 9.20 -24.05
N VAL A 629 -15.35 8.16 -24.19
CA VAL A 629 -15.65 6.97 -25.02
C VAL A 629 -16.74 6.13 -24.37
N VAL A 630 -16.60 5.86 -23.06
CA VAL A 630 -17.53 4.98 -22.32
C VAL A 630 -18.88 5.65 -22.08
N SER A 631 -18.89 6.97 -21.84
CA SER A 631 -20.12 7.71 -21.61
C SER A 631 -20.91 8.03 -22.88
N GLY A 632 -20.34 7.82 -24.07
CA GLY A 632 -21.05 8.02 -25.35
C GLY A 632 -21.33 9.47 -25.72
N LEU A 633 -20.77 10.46 -25.01
CA LEU A 633 -21.00 11.88 -25.26
C LEU A 633 -20.27 12.44 -26.48
N VAL A 634 -19.24 11.74 -26.96
CA VAL A 634 -18.47 12.15 -28.13
C VAL A 634 -18.70 11.17 -29.27
N LYS A 635 -18.69 11.67 -30.50
CA LYS A 635 -18.65 10.81 -31.70
C LYS A 635 -17.35 10.01 -31.67
N THR A 636 -17.46 8.69 -31.60
CA THR A 636 -16.32 7.76 -31.59
C THR A 636 -15.91 7.38 -33.01
N LEU A 637 -14.62 7.08 -33.16
CA LEU A 637 -13.97 6.71 -34.40
C LEU A 637 -13.62 5.20 -34.37
N PRO A 638 -13.63 4.50 -35.52
CA PRO A 638 -13.35 3.08 -35.62
C PRO A 638 -11.87 2.74 -35.42
N ILE A 639 -11.57 1.58 -34.83
CA ILE A 639 -10.17 1.16 -34.59
C ILE A 639 -9.48 0.70 -35.88
N SER A 640 -10.16 -0.11 -36.72
CA SER A 640 -9.59 -0.67 -37.95
C SER A 640 -10.30 -0.21 -39.21
N GLU A 641 -9.64 -0.33 -40.35
CA GLU A 641 -10.19 -0.03 -41.67
C GLU A 641 -11.34 -0.96 -42.05
N VAL A 642 -11.18 -2.25 -41.75
CA VAL A 642 -12.24 -3.26 -41.96
C VAL A 642 -13.48 -2.92 -41.15
N GLN A 643 -13.32 -2.44 -39.91
CA GLN A 643 -14.45 -1.95 -39.12
C GLN A 643 -15.10 -0.74 -39.79
N ARG A 644 -14.31 0.22 -40.24
CA ARG A 644 -14.82 1.45 -40.87
C ARG A 644 -15.68 1.16 -42.09
N GLU A 645 -15.20 0.28 -42.98
CA GLU A 645 -15.93 -0.11 -44.20
C GLU A 645 -17.25 -0.82 -43.87
N LEU A 646 -17.25 -1.73 -42.88
CA LEU A 646 -18.44 -2.53 -42.53
C LEU A 646 -19.48 -1.78 -41.71
N GLU A 647 -19.08 -0.78 -40.94
CA GLU A 647 -20.01 0.01 -40.12
C GLU A 647 -20.58 1.20 -40.88
N GLU A 648 -20.13 1.45 -42.13
CA GLU A 648 -20.55 2.56 -42.99
C GLU A 648 -20.61 3.90 -42.26
N ARG A 649 -19.74 4.10 -41.25
CA ARG A 649 -19.72 5.34 -40.47
C ARG A 649 -19.33 6.48 -41.41
N ASP A 650 -19.98 7.64 -41.25
CA ASP A 650 -19.70 8.89 -41.99
C ASP A 650 -18.33 9.53 -41.60
N SER A 651 -17.34 8.72 -41.25
CA SER A 651 -16.04 9.10 -40.71
C SER A 651 -14.94 8.60 -41.64
N LYS A 652 -14.13 9.50 -42.20
CA LYS A 652 -12.94 9.17 -43.01
C LYS A 652 -11.71 8.76 -42.18
N ILE A 653 -11.84 8.64 -40.87
CA ILE A 653 -10.72 8.49 -39.92
C ILE A 653 -10.86 7.16 -39.20
N SER A 654 -9.77 6.40 -39.12
CA SER A 654 -9.61 5.23 -38.24
C SER A 654 -8.29 5.32 -37.45
N LEU A 655 -8.13 4.53 -36.39
CA LEU A 655 -6.87 4.46 -35.66
C LEU A 655 -5.75 3.86 -36.54
N GLU A 656 -6.09 2.85 -37.33
CA GLU A 656 -5.17 2.16 -38.25
C GLU A 656 -4.56 3.10 -39.29
N GLU A 657 -5.36 3.98 -39.89
CA GLU A 657 -4.88 4.92 -40.91
C GLU A 657 -4.22 6.16 -40.29
N SER A 658 -4.80 6.75 -39.25
CA SER A 658 -4.35 8.04 -38.70
C SER A 658 -3.24 7.91 -37.65
N PHE A 659 -3.13 6.79 -36.95
CA PHE A 659 -2.11 6.53 -35.94
C PHE A 659 -1.49 5.12 -36.13
N PRO A 660 -0.83 4.85 -37.27
CA PRO A 660 -0.41 3.50 -37.67
C PRO A 660 0.58 2.86 -36.69
N HIS A 661 1.44 3.66 -36.07
CA HIS A 661 2.38 3.17 -35.06
C HIS A 661 1.68 2.75 -33.76
N ILE A 662 0.70 3.53 -33.30
CA ILE A 662 -0.12 3.18 -32.13
C ILE A 662 -0.92 1.92 -32.42
N TYR A 663 -1.59 1.84 -33.57
CA TYR A 663 -2.34 0.66 -33.99
C TYR A 663 -1.44 -0.57 -34.09
N SER A 664 -0.26 -0.45 -34.68
CA SER A 664 0.70 -1.56 -34.78
C SER A 664 1.14 -2.04 -33.40
N GLN A 665 1.42 -1.13 -32.46
CA GLN A 665 1.81 -1.52 -31.10
C GLN A 665 0.65 -2.17 -30.35
N LEU A 666 -0.57 -1.64 -30.48
CA LEU A 666 -1.77 -2.23 -29.90
C LEU A 666 -2.00 -3.65 -30.43
N ARG A 667 -1.82 -3.85 -31.74
CA ARG A 667 -1.90 -5.17 -32.37
C ARG A 667 -0.83 -6.12 -31.84
N LYS A 668 0.41 -5.67 -31.64
CA LYS A 668 1.48 -6.49 -31.02
C LYS A 668 1.11 -6.92 -29.60
N VAL A 669 0.63 -5.99 -28.78
CA VAL A 669 0.18 -6.27 -27.41
C VAL A 669 -0.94 -7.32 -27.42
N VAL A 670 -1.97 -7.13 -28.25
CA VAL A 670 -3.10 -8.05 -28.35
C VAL A 670 -2.67 -9.45 -28.83
N ASN A 671 -1.80 -9.54 -29.84
CA ASN A 671 -1.25 -10.82 -30.29
C ASN A 671 -0.53 -11.54 -29.17
N ARG A 672 0.32 -10.83 -28.43
CA ARG A 672 1.05 -11.40 -27.31
C ARG A 672 0.10 -11.93 -26.23
N LEU A 673 -0.90 -11.15 -25.83
CA LEU A 673 -1.85 -11.56 -24.81
C LEU A 673 -2.60 -12.84 -25.20
N VAL A 674 -3.12 -12.90 -26.42
CA VAL A 674 -3.97 -14.02 -26.86
C VAL A 674 -3.14 -15.25 -27.25
N TYR A 675 -2.11 -15.06 -28.08
CA TYR A 675 -1.36 -16.19 -28.66
C TYR A 675 -0.16 -16.63 -27.82
N ASP A 676 0.59 -15.70 -27.21
CA ASP A 676 1.80 -16.05 -26.46
C ASP A 676 1.49 -16.38 -24.99
N GLU A 677 0.63 -15.59 -24.36
CA GLU A 677 0.26 -15.72 -22.94
C GLU A 677 -1.03 -16.54 -22.72
N GLY A 678 -1.73 -16.92 -23.79
CA GLY A 678 -2.92 -17.78 -23.74
C GLY A 678 -4.15 -17.14 -23.10
N TRP A 679 -4.28 -15.81 -23.13
CA TRP A 679 -5.47 -15.13 -22.61
C TRP A 679 -6.65 -15.37 -23.57
N ASN A 680 -7.86 -15.42 -23.00
CA ASN A 680 -9.09 -15.37 -23.79
C ASN A 680 -9.12 -14.08 -24.65
N PRO A 681 -10.01 -13.98 -25.65
CA PRO A 681 -10.27 -12.71 -26.32
C PRO A 681 -10.46 -11.58 -25.31
N GLN A 682 -9.73 -10.48 -25.49
CA GLN A 682 -9.68 -9.37 -24.55
C GLN A 682 -10.45 -8.15 -25.05
N GLU A 683 -11.01 -7.40 -24.11
CA GLU A 683 -11.38 -5.99 -24.19
C GLU A 683 -10.33 -5.17 -23.42
N ILE A 684 -9.75 -4.18 -24.07
CA ILE A 684 -8.60 -3.42 -23.58
C ILE A 684 -8.92 -1.92 -23.65
N GLU A 685 -8.81 -1.23 -22.52
CA GLU A 685 -8.83 0.23 -22.46
C GLU A 685 -7.40 0.75 -22.63
N PHE A 686 -7.21 1.70 -23.55
CA PHE A 686 -5.90 2.26 -23.84
C PHE A 686 -5.96 3.78 -24.00
N THR A 687 -4.82 4.42 -23.77
CA THR A 687 -4.60 5.85 -24.02
C THR A 687 -3.24 6.03 -24.67
N PHE A 688 -3.13 7.00 -25.58
CA PHE A 688 -1.87 7.42 -26.16
C PHE A 688 -1.67 8.93 -26.03
N GLU A 689 -0.47 9.36 -25.67
CA GLU A 689 -0.14 10.79 -25.49
C GLU A 689 0.48 11.44 -26.74
N GLY A 690 0.88 10.62 -27.72
CA GLY A 690 1.52 11.03 -28.97
C GLY A 690 1.39 9.97 -30.07
N GLU A 691 2.21 10.09 -31.13
CA GLU A 691 2.08 9.26 -32.34
C GLU A 691 3.04 8.05 -32.36
N THR A 692 3.93 7.90 -31.38
CA THR A 692 4.97 6.86 -31.38
C THR A 692 4.54 5.62 -30.61
N GLN A 693 5.16 4.46 -30.88
CA GLN A 693 4.81 3.19 -30.19
C GLN A 693 4.97 3.26 -28.66
N SER A 694 5.91 4.06 -28.16
CA SER A 694 6.15 4.27 -26.73
C SER A 694 5.09 5.14 -26.05
N ASP A 695 4.29 5.87 -26.82
CA ASP A 695 3.25 6.74 -26.28
C ASP A 695 1.97 5.96 -25.93
N LEU A 696 1.87 4.69 -26.31
CA LEU A 696 0.70 3.83 -26.01
C LEU A 696 0.80 3.25 -24.60
N PHE A 697 -0.26 3.45 -23.83
CA PHE A 697 -0.44 2.88 -22.49
C PHE A 697 -1.72 2.05 -22.42
N ILE A 698 -1.60 0.87 -21.83
CA ILE A 698 -2.74 0.01 -21.51
C ILE A 698 -3.21 0.33 -20.08
N LEU A 699 -4.47 0.74 -19.96
CA LEU A 699 -5.07 1.17 -18.70
C LEU A 699 -5.88 0.06 -18.02
N GLN A 700 -6.39 -0.89 -18.80
CA GLN A 700 -7.15 -2.03 -18.31
C GLN A 700 -7.21 -3.10 -19.40
N ALA A 701 -7.23 -4.37 -19.00
CA ALA A 701 -7.63 -5.49 -19.85
C ALA A 701 -8.61 -6.38 -19.08
N ARG A 702 -9.60 -6.93 -19.78
CA ARG A 702 -10.54 -7.92 -19.25
C ARG A 702 -10.97 -8.86 -20.35
N ASP A 703 -11.41 -10.05 -19.96
CA ASP A 703 -12.02 -11.01 -20.87
C ASP A 703 -13.23 -10.39 -21.57
N MET A 704 -13.24 -10.54 -22.89
CA MET A 704 -14.34 -10.17 -23.77
C MET A 704 -15.38 -11.28 -23.73
N SER A 705 -16.61 -10.93 -23.39
CA SER A 705 -17.74 -11.84 -23.55
C SER A 705 -18.08 -11.96 -25.05
N LEU A 706 -17.70 -13.07 -25.68
CA LEU A 706 -18.02 -13.33 -27.09
C LEU A 706 -19.52 -13.59 -27.29
N ARG A 707 -20.09 -13.06 -28.38
CA ARG A 707 -21.51 -13.26 -28.75
C ARG A 707 -21.83 -14.73 -28.92
N ASP A 708 -22.84 -15.18 -28.20
CA ASP A 708 -23.40 -16.53 -28.29
C ASP A 708 -23.91 -16.80 -29.72
N ARG A 709 -23.55 -17.95 -30.30
CA ARG A 709 -23.91 -18.36 -31.68
C ARG A 709 -25.39 -18.80 -31.82
N LYS A 710 -26.33 -18.21 -31.07
CA LYS A 710 -27.75 -18.59 -31.17
C LYS A 710 -28.31 -18.26 -32.55
N LYS A 711 -29.21 -19.11 -33.09
CA LYS A 711 -29.94 -18.81 -34.35
C LYS A 711 -30.69 -17.49 -34.19
N ILE A 712 -30.42 -16.54 -35.08
CA ILE A 712 -30.77 -15.13 -34.89
C ILE A 712 -32.10 -14.85 -35.59
N VAL A 713 -33.02 -14.24 -34.84
CA VAL A 713 -34.30 -13.73 -35.37
C VAL A 713 -34.03 -12.50 -36.24
N ASP A 714 -34.57 -12.49 -37.45
CA ASP A 714 -34.54 -11.34 -38.37
C ASP A 714 -35.97 -11.01 -38.84
N PHE A 715 -36.16 -9.83 -39.43
CA PHE A 715 -37.46 -9.41 -39.95
C PHE A 715 -37.88 -10.26 -41.16
N ASP A 716 -39.16 -10.67 -41.19
CA ASP A 716 -39.79 -11.56 -42.18
C ASP A 716 -40.78 -10.78 -43.06
N VAL A 717 -40.28 -9.77 -43.76
CA VAL A 717 -41.07 -8.90 -44.63
C VAL A 717 -40.27 -8.49 -45.87
N SER A 718 -40.98 -8.08 -46.92
CA SER A 718 -40.34 -7.61 -48.15
C SER A 718 -39.50 -6.33 -47.91
N PRO A 719 -38.40 -6.12 -48.65
CA PRO A 719 -37.59 -4.90 -48.55
C PRO A 719 -38.40 -3.60 -48.71
N GLU A 720 -39.37 -3.59 -49.63
CA GLU A 720 -40.26 -2.44 -49.84
C GLU A 720 -41.10 -2.08 -48.61
N THR A 721 -41.47 -3.08 -47.79
CA THR A 721 -42.21 -2.86 -46.55
C THR A 721 -41.30 -2.34 -45.44
N LEU A 722 -40.05 -2.81 -45.41
CA LEU A 722 -39.03 -2.30 -44.49
C LEU A 722 -38.68 -0.84 -44.79
N ASP A 723 -38.48 -0.49 -46.06
CA ASP A 723 -38.14 0.87 -46.48
C ASP A 723 -39.22 1.88 -46.11
N LYS A 724 -40.51 1.52 -46.23
CA LYS A 724 -41.63 2.39 -45.83
C LYS A 724 -41.72 2.61 -44.32
N ALA A 725 -41.27 1.65 -43.53
CA ALA A 725 -41.30 1.70 -42.07
C ALA A 725 -39.98 2.19 -41.47
N TYR A 726 -38.92 2.34 -42.27
CA TYR A 726 -37.59 2.67 -41.80
C TYR A 726 -37.57 4.04 -41.12
N LEU A 727 -37.10 4.06 -39.87
CA LEU A 727 -36.98 5.28 -39.08
C LEU A 727 -35.54 5.76 -38.99
N GLY A 728 -34.56 4.86 -39.03
CA GLY A 728 -33.16 5.23 -38.90
C GLY A 728 -32.26 4.04 -38.57
N GLN A 729 -31.00 4.36 -38.33
CA GLN A 729 -29.93 3.40 -38.11
C GLN A 729 -29.04 3.86 -36.95
N GLY A 730 -28.64 2.91 -36.13
CA GLY A 730 -27.62 3.06 -35.09
C GLY A 730 -26.62 1.92 -35.15
N ILE A 731 -25.98 1.66 -34.02
CA ILE A 731 -24.97 0.62 -33.83
C ILE A 731 -25.63 -0.58 -33.13
N GLY A 732 -25.66 -1.74 -33.79
CA GLY A 732 -26.18 -2.98 -33.21
C GLY A 732 -25.23 -3.62 -32.17
N VAL A 733 -25.72 -3.78 -30.93
CA VAL A 733 -24.93 -4.29 -29.79
C VAL A 733 -25.26 -5.75 -29.43
N SER A 734 -26.52 -6.12 -29.34
CA SER A 734 -26.93 -7.45 -28.87
C SER A 734 -28.36 -7.75 -29.28
N GLY A 735 -28.72 -9.02 -29.40
CA GLY A 735 -30.06 -9.46 -29.80
C GLY A 735 -30.33 -9.41 -31.31
N GLY A 736 -31.51 -9.94 -31.69
CA GLY A 736 -31.99 -10.01 -33.07
C GLY A 736 -33.03 -8.93 -33.37
N ALA A 737 -33.86 -9.18 -34.37
CA ALA A 737 -35.07 -8.40 -34.63
C ALA A 737 -36.11 -8.61 -33.51
N MET A 738 -36.64 -7.52 -32.97
CA MET A 738 -37.74 -7.51 -32.02
C MET A 738 -38.69 -6.34 -32.31
N HIS A 739 -39.90 -6.42 -31.79
CA HIS A 739 -40.84 -5.31 -31.74
C HIS A 739 -41.42 -5.19 -30.34
N GLY A 740 -41.73 -3.97 -29.91
CA GLY A 740 -42.24 -3.72 -28.57
C GLY A 740 -42.80 -2.32 -28.41
N ARG A 741 -43.38 -2.05 -27.24
CA ARG A 741 -43.90 -0.72 -26.90
C ARG A 741 -42.80 0.15 -26.31
N ILE A 742 -42.82 1.43 -26.68
CA ILE A 742 -41.89 2.43 -26.15
C ILE A 742 -42.19 2.74 -24.67
N VAL A 743 -41.15 2.76 -23.85
CA VAL A 743 -41.17 3.17 -22.43
C VAL A 743 -39.97 4.06 -22.11
N PHE A 744 -40.09 4.92 -21.09
CA PHE A 744 -39.03 5.84 -20.65
C PHE A 744 -38.68 5.68 -19.17
N SER A 745 -39.62 5.25 -18.31
CA SER A 745 -39.40 5.06 -16.86
C SER A 745 -39.80 3.66 -16.35
N LEU A 746 -39.27 3.32 -15.16
CA LEU A 746 -39.61 2.08 -14.46
C LEU A 746 -41.11 1.98 -14.15
N GLU A 747 -41.77 3.09 -13.80
CA GLU A 747 -43.20 3.08 -13.48
C GLU A 747 -44.06 2.70 -14.69
N GLU A 748 -43.63 3.10 -15.90
CA GLU A 748 -44.30 2.73 -17.14
C GLU A 748 -44.10 1.24 -17.45
N ILE A 749 -42.89 0.74 -17.23
CA ILE A 749 -42.58 -0.69 -17.37
C ILE A 749 -43.48 -1.50 -16.46
N ASP A 750 -43.55 -1.18 -15.17
CA ASP A 750 -44.39 -1.88 -14.20
C ASP A 750 -45.88 -1.82 -14.56
N ALA A 751 -46.36 -0.69 -15.08
CA ALA A 751 -47.74 -0.53 -15.52
C ALA A 751 -48.07 -1.40 -16.74
N PHE A 752 -47.18 -1.45 -17.74
CA PHE A 752 -47.38 -2.31 -18.91
C PHE A 752 -47.23 -3.79 -18.57
N ARG A 753 -46.30 -4.18 -17.70
CA ARG A 753 -46.18 -5.57 -17.23
C ARG A 753 -47.44 -6.07 -16.53
N LYS A 754 -48.23 -5.19 -15.90
CA LYS A 754 -49.52 -5.55 -15.29
C LYS A 754 -50.68 -5.59 -16.28
N SER A 755 -50.68 -4.73 -17.29
CA SER A 755 -51.80 -4.57 -18.23
C SER A 755 -51.68 -5.38 -19.51
N ASP A 756 -50.45 -5.64 -19.96
CA ASP A 756 -50.09 -6.34 -21.19
C ASP A 756 -48.76 -7.11 -20.99
N PRO A 757 -48.78 -8.19 -20.20
CA PRO A 757 -47.58 -8.88 -19.73
C PRO A 757 -46.77 -9.53 -20.87
N ASP A 758 -47.43 -9.94 -21.95
CA ASP A 758 -46.80 -10.66 -23.07
C ASP A 758 -46.13 -9.72 -24.07
N THR A 759 -46.37 -8.41 -23.97
CA THR A 759 -45.79 -7.44 -24.91
C THR A 759 -44.39 -7.03 -24.49
N SER A 760 -43.45 -7.11 -25.43
CA SER A 760 -42.09 -6.63 -25.22
C SER A 760 -42.04 -5.12 -25.05
N LEU A 761 -41.15 -4.64 -24.18
CA LEU A 761 -40.96 -3.22 -23.87
C LEU A 761 -39.57 -2.76 -24.30
N ILE A 762 -39.51 -1.62 -24.98
CA ILE A 762 -38.27 -1.04 -25.50
C ILE A 762 -38.03 0.30 -24.82
N LEU A 763 -36.96 0.36 -24.02
CA LEU A 763 -36.52 1.55 -23.30
C LEU A 763 -35.81 2.51 -24.26
N LEU A 764 -36.35 3.72 -24.40
CA LEU A 764 -35.76 4.79 -25.23
C LEU A 764 -35.15 5.87 -24.33
N ARG A 765 -33.87 6.19 -24.53
CA ARG A 765 -33.17 7.27 -23.81
C ARG A 765 -32.18 8.03 -24.70
N ASN A 766 -31.82 9.25 -24.32
CA ASN A 766 -30.73 9.96 -25.01
C ASN A 766 -29.39 9.23 -24.83
N ASP A 767 -29.06 8.90 -23.59
CA ASP A 767 -27.96 8.05 -23.16
C ASP A 767 -28.38 7.31 -21.88
N THR A 768 -27.65 6.25 -21.52
CA THR A 768 -27.88 5.56 -20.24
C THR A 768 -26.77 5.86 -19.27
N VAL A 769 -27.12 6.02 -18.00
CA VAL A 769 -26.20 6.13 -16.88
C VAL A 769 -26.28 4.91 -15.97
N PRO A 770 -25.29 4.68 -15.08
CA PRO A 770 -25.32 3.55 -14.14
C PRO A 770 -26.56 3.47 -13.25
N ASP A 771 -27.23 4.60 -13.00
CA ASP A 771 -28.45 4.65 -12.20
C ASP A 771 -29.66 3.99 -12.89
N ASP A 772 -29.58 3.76 -14.21
CA ASP A 772 -30.66 3.22 -15.05
C ASP A 772 -30.74 1.69 -15.02
N ILE A 773 -29.94 1.03 -14.17
CA ILE A 773 -29.79 -0.43 -14.17
C ILE A 773 -31.12 -1.17 -13.96
N LEU A 774 -32.03 -0.60 -13.16
CA LEU A 774 -33.34 -1.19 -12.91
C LEU A 774 -34.25 -1.11 -14.14
N GLU A 775 -34.28 0.03 -14.83
CA GLU A 775 -35.03 0.18 -16.08
C GLU A 775 -34.48 -0.70 -17.19
N ILE A 776 -33.16 -0.80 -17.28
CA ILE A 776 -32.48 -1.66 -18.26
C ILE A 776 -32.81 -3.14 -18.01
N ASP A 777 -32.79 -3.59 -16.75
CA ASP A 777 -33.13 -4.97 -16.38
C ASP A 777 -34.62 -5.27 -16.63
N ALA A 778 -35.51 -4.33 -16.35
CA ALA A 778 -36.95 -4.51 -16.51
C ALA A 778 -37.42 -4.45 -17.99
N ALA A 779 -36.68 -3.78 -18.88
CA ALA A 779 -36.96 -3.70 -20.31
C ALA A 779 -36.50 -4.95 -21.09
N ASP A 780 -37.07 -5.18 -22.27
CA ASP A 780 -36.67 -6.29 -23.18
C ASP A 780 -35.70 -5.83 -24.27
N GLY A 781 -35.85 -4.57 -24.67
CA GLY A 781 -34.99 -3.90 -25.64
C GLY A 781 -34.58 -2.50 -25.21
N ILE A 782 -33.48 -2.01 -25.78
CA ILE A 782 -32.93 -0.68 -25.49
C ILE A 782 -32.57 0.01 -26.79
N LEU A 783 -32.97 1.27 -26.92
CA LEU A 783 -32.62 2.16 -28.01
C LEU A 783 -32.09 3.48 -27.45
N THR A 784 -30.83 3.82 -27.75
CA THR A 784 -30.24 5.10 -27.32
C THR A 784 -29.88 6.02 -28.48
N ALA A 785 -29.99 7.33 -28.26
CA ALA A 785 -29.60 8.35 -29.25
C ALA A 785 -28.09 8.47 -29.39
N ARG A 786 -27.37 8.29 -28.27
CA ARG A 786 -25.91 8.42 -28.17
C ARG A 786 -25.28 7.11 -27.67
N GLY A 787 -23.98 6.97 -27.88
CA GLY A 787 -23.20 5.80 -27.44
C GLY A 787 -22.61 4.96 -28.57
N GLY A 788 -21.43 4.41 -28.32
CA GLY A 788 -20.74 3.43 -29.17
C GLY A 788 -20.92 1.98 -28.70
N LEU A 789 -20.20 1.04 -29.34
CA LEU A 789 -20.21 -0.39 -28.96
C LEU A 789 -19.70 -0.62 -27.54
N THR A 790 -18.90 0.31 -27.01
CA THR A 790 -18.28 0.25 -25.69
C THR A 790 -18.98 1.16 -24.68
N SER A 791 -20.17 1.68 -25.01
CA SER A 791 -20.94 2.54 -24.13
C SER A 791 -21.55 1.77 -22.95
N HIS A 792 -21.93 2.50 -21.89
CA HIS A 792 -22.62 1.90 -20.74
C HIS A 792 -23.83 1.04 -21.14
N ALA A 793 -24.73 1.59 -21.98
CA ALA A 793 -25.90 0.89 -22.50
C ALA A 793 -25.48 -0.42 -23.17
N ALA A 794 -24.45 -0.36 -24.01
CA ALA A 794 -24.02 -1.50 -24.79
C ALA A 794 -23.50 -2.64 -23.90
N VAL A 795 -22.62 -2.32 -22.95
CA VAL A 795 -21.99 -3.31 -22.06
C VAL A 795 -23.01 -3.94 -21.11
N VAL A 796 -23.91 -3.14 -20.53
CA VAL A 796 -24.91 -3.64 -19.57
C VAL A 796 -25.99 -4.47 -20.28
N ALA A 797 -26.53 -3.98 -21.40
CA ALA A 797 -27.53 -4.70 -22.18
C ALA A 797 -27.03 -6.06 -22.66
N TYR A 798 -25.76 -6.11 -23.07
CA TYR A 798 -25.11 -7.34 -23.47
C TYR A 798 -25.07 -8.36 -22.32
N ASN A 799 -24.60 -7.94 -21.14
CA ASN A 799 -24.49 -8.82 -19.97
C ASN A 799 -25.85 -9.31 -19.47
N LEU A 800 -26.92 -8.52 -19.66
CA LEU A 800 -28.29 -8.87 -19.31
C LEU A 800 -29.06 -9.56 -20.46
N ASN A 801 -28.39 -9.90 -21.57
CA ASN A 801 -28.99 -10.53 -22.75
C ASN A 801 -30.19 -9.76 -23.36
N LYS A 802 -30.16 -8.43 -23.32
CA LYS A 802 -31.20 -7.56 -23.89
C LYS A 802 -30.91 -7.24 -25.36
N THR A 803 -31.95 -6.97 -26.15
CA THR A 803 -31.75 -6.50 -27.53
C THR A 803 -31.42 -5.01 -27.51
N CYS A 804 -30.29 -4.60 -28.10
CA CYS A 804 -29.79 -3.24 -27.92
C CYS A 804 -29.26 -2.62 -29.21
N VAL A 805 -29.71 -1.40 -29.47
CA VAL A 805 -29.21 -0.50 -30.51
C VAL A 805 -28.80 0.82 -29.85
N VAL A 806 -27.57 1.27 -30.08
CA VAL A 806 -27.04 2.51 -29.49
C VAL A 806 -26.60 3.49 -30.56
N GLY A 807 -26.53 4.78 -30.22
CA GLY A 807 -26.04 5.79 -31.16
C GLY A 807 -26.93 5.98 -32.38
N CYS A 808 -28.26 5.91 -32.22
CA CYS A 808 -29.20 6.19 -33.29
C CYS A 808 -29.26 7.70 -33.55
N GLU A 809 -28.61 8.14 -34.63
CA GLU A 809 -28.56 9.55 -35.00
C GLU A 809 -29.98 10.12 -35.23
N ASN A 810 -30.18 11.39 -34.86
CA ASN A 810 -31.47 12.10 -34.91
C ASN A 810 -32.58 11.59 -33.97
N LEU A 811 -32.30 10.61 -33.10
CA LEU A 811 -33.18 10.33 -31.97
C LEU A 811 -33.03 11.44 -30.93
N VAL A 812 -34.15 12.04 -30.53
CA VAL A 812 -34.22 13.01 -29.43
C VAL A 812 -35.28 12.54 -28.47
N CYS A 813 -34.87 12.13 -27.27
CA CYS A 813 -35.80 11.75 -26.21
C CYS A 813 -36.05 12.94 -25.29
N ASN A 814 -37.30 13.07 -24.84
CA ASN A 814 -37.68 13.89 -23.71
C ASN A 814 -38.33 12.95 -22.69
N GLU A 815 -37.48 12.36 -21.84
CA GLU A 815 -37.91 11.36 -20.85
C GLU A 815 -38.98 11.90 -19.89
N PRO A 816 -38.86 13.14 -19.34
CA PRO A 816 -39.92 13.72 -18.49
C PRO A 816 -41.26 13.90 -19.20
N ALA A 817 -41.24 14.26 -20.48
CA ALA A 817 -42.46 14.42 -21.27
C ALA A 817 -43.00 13.09 -21.83
N LYS A 818 -42.24 11.99 -21.71
CA LYS A 818 -42.60 10.65 -22.20
C LYS A 818 -42.80 10.59 -23.72
N LYS A 819 -41.93 11.31 -24.43
CA LYS A 819 -41.98 11.45 -25.90
C LYS A 819 -40.59 11.39 -26.48
N CYS A 820 -40.49 10.90 -27.71
CA CYS A 820 -39.29 10.98 -28.50
C CYS A 820 -39.61 11.44 -29.93
N MET A 821 -38.58 11.87 -30.63
CA MET A 821 -38.63 12.22 -32.03
C MET A 821 -37.46 11.54 -32.74
N LEU A 822 -37.74 10.83 -33.84
CA LEU A 822 -36.71 10.20 -34.68
C LEU A 822 -37.03 10.55 -36.13
N ASN A 823 -36.11 11.23 -36.82
CA ASN A 823 -36.29 11.72 -38.18
C ASN A 823 -37.66 12.40 -38.39
N GLU A 824 -37.95 13.39 -37.54
CA GLU A 824 -39.19 14.19 -37.52
C GLU A 824 -40.48 13.44 -37.14
N ILE A 825 -40.42 12.12 -36.94
CA ILE A 825 -41.56 11.32 -36.49
C ILE A 825 -41.61 11.34 -34.97
N LYS A 826 -42.69 11.91 -34.42
CA LYS A 826 -42.96 11.92 -32.98
C LYS A 826 -43.60 10.60 -32.55
N MET A 827 -43.07 10.02 -31.49
CA MET A 827 -43.59 8.81 -30.85
C MET A 827 -43.71 9.05 -29.35
N VAL A 828 -44.69 8.41 -28.72
CA VAL A 828 -44.98 8.54 -27.29
C VAL A 828 -44.94 7.17 -26.61
N THR A 829 -44.97 7.16 -25.28
CA THR A 829 -45.09 5.92 -24.50
C THR A 829 -46.25 5.06 -25.01
N GLY A 830 -45.99 3.76 -25.21
CA GLY A 830 -46.98 2.78 -25.66
C GLY A 830 -47.04 2.58 -27.17
N ASP A 831 -46.47 3.50 -27.97
CA ASP A 831 -46.34 3.30 -29.43
C ASP A 831 -45.44 2.10 -29.73
N TYR A 832 -45.73 1.39 -30.81
CA TYR A 832 -44.90 0.26 -31.26
C TYR A 832 -43.70 0.73 -32.06
N ILE A 833 -42.55 0.13 -31.75
CA ILE A 833 -41.30 0.28 -32.49
C ILE A 833 -40.67 -1.09 -32.70
N SER A 834 -39.97 -1.26 -33.80
CA SER A 834 -39.21 -2.47 -34.10
C SER A 834 -37.73 -2.14 -34.25
N ILE A 835 -36.86 -2.92 -33.60
CA ILE A 835 -35.41 -2.73 -33.64
C ILE A 835 -34.73 -4.04 -34.00
N ASN A 836 -33.59 -3.96 -34.69
CA ASN A 836 -32.70 -5.10 -34.90
C ASN A 836 -31.38 -4.85 -34.19
N GLY A 837 -31.17 -5.53 -33.07
CA GLY A 837 -29.97 -5.36 -32.24
C GLY A 837 -28.66 -5.84 -32.87
N ARG A 838 -28.71 -6.53 -34.02
CA ARG A 838 -27.51 -6.94 -34.78
C ARG A 838 -27.19 -5.96 -35.89
N LYS A 839 -28.21 -5.60 -36.69
CA LYS A 839 -28.05 -4.69 -37.83
C LYS A 839 -27.97 -3.23 -37.39
N GLY A 840 -28.60 -2.87 -36.27
CA GLY A 840 -28.73 -1.49 -35.79
C GLY A 840 -29.89 -0.71 -36.40
N SER A 841 -30.71 -1.36 -37.24
CA SER A 841 -31.83 -0.72 -37.94
C SER A 841 -33.07 -0.56 -37.05
N VAL A 842 -33.77 0.57 -37.18
CA VAL A 842 -34.96 0.95 -36.41
C VAL A 842 -36.14 1.21 -37.35
N TYR A 843 -37.30 0.66 -37.04
CA TYR A 843 -38.52 0.74 -37.85
C TYR A 843 -39.74 1.14 -37.02
N LYS A 844 -40.68 1.83 -37.67
CA LYS A 844 -41.95 2.27 -37.10
C LYS A 844 -42.94 1.12 -37.03
N GLY A 845 -43.63 0.98 -35.91
CA GLY A 845 -44.69 0.00 -35.73
C GLY A 845 -44.17 -1.42 -35.55
N VAL A 846 -45.05 -2.39 -35.76
CA VAL A 846 -44.79 -3.82 -35.59
C VAL A 846 -44.32 -4.41 -36.91
N ILE A 847 -43.06 -4.84 -36.98
CA ILE A 847 -42.53 -5.61 -38.11
C ILE A 847 -42.53 -7.09 -37.76
N LYS A 848 -43.07 -7.91 -38.66
CA LYS A 848 -43.12 -9.36 -38.47
C LYS A 848 -41.70 -9.93 -38.39
N ILE A 849 -41.48 -10.82 -37.42
CA ILE A 849 -40.20 -11.49 -37.18
C ILE A 849 -40.30 -12.98 -37.53
N ASN A 850 -39.21 -13.59 -37.98
CA ASN A 850 -39.15 -15.02 -38.26
C ASN A 850 -39.21 -15.83 -36.95
N GLN A 851 -40.21 -16.70 -36.78
CA GLN A 851 -40.28 -17.59 -35.62
C GLN A 851 -39.18 -18.66 -35.69
N ILE A 852 -38.39 -18.78 -34.62
CA ILE A 852 -37.51 -19.93 -34.42
C ILE A 852 -38.40 -21.14 -34.13
N LYS A 853 -38.49 -22.10 -35.06
CA LYS A 853 -38.94 -23.44 -34.71
C LYS A 853 -37.92 -24.03 -33.74
N ASN A 854 -38.27 -24.15 -32.46
CA ASN A 854 -37.53 -24.96 -31.51
C ASN A 854 -37.57 -26.42 -32.00
N SER A 855 -36.50 -26.87 -32.64
CA SER A 855 -36.22 -28.30 -32.72
C SER A 855 -35.61 -28.70 -31.38
N GLU A 856 -36.39 -29.43 -30.59
CA GLU A 856 -36.00 -30.05 -29.32
C GLU A 856 -34.63 -30.75 -29.43
N ASN A 857 -33.75 -30.44 -28.47
CA ASN A 857 -32.94 -31.39 -27.70
C ASN A 857 -32.14 -30.64 -26.64
#